data_AF-A0A6A5ZE34-F1
#
_entry.id   AF-A0A6A5ZE34-F1
#
_cell.length_a   1.000
_cell.length_b   1.000
_cell.length_c   1.000
_cell.angle_alpha   90.00
_cell.angle_beta   90.00
_cell.angle_gamma   90.00
#
_symmetry.space_group_name_H-M   'P 1'
#
loop_
_entity.id
_entity.type
_entity.pdbx_description
1 polymer ?
#
loop_
_entity_poly.entity_id
_entity_poly.type
_entity_poly.pdbx_seq_one_letter_code
_entity_poly.pdbx_strand_id
1 'polypeptide(L)'
;MSLTSPVTDANAPLFSPDLVSPEVAAQLPEGYQCRPLRRSDYHDGFLDVLRVLTTVGDVTEEQWDERYEWISHRNDEYFLLCITDSASRIVGTGALIVERKFIHNLGLVGHIEDIAVAKDQQGKKLGLRVIQALDFVAEKVGCYKSILDCSEANEGFYVKCGFKRAGLEMAHYYGQNKPKVCRRSSKIEPRWMSDLHGDKFAPLDVNTSPPIDSGLPPELWTIVQSSHANFPPQYFLDVSRNLIENPNLTVSHLSRAEISYSSFADPTFNPKAQHPHGLAKIIRHLKPNHQPKLLEGGAEGYELEWTVVRKLIPRNPKLDRALLQSCHLFVSTADITIKDKEGEQEKVKAERYMVIYLPHVEKAEEIPFYHPKVAALAILYTYLPSKQEGRAPGTLSIFYQLFPDVPLDNRLERTALRMLEVIHKHSRGRQAGYVKRVHHDQIVDKKRFGDTYADLKGRYAQDLIKGWVEQTPPEKHVFEDLGIAAFLMELWVDMYGGEDSEQTTYLSPAPINGGVEQPKDEEAYIKKIERAKSAFPGFVDIGCGNGLLVHILNTEGWHGWGFDARRRKTWSTFPSSIQFQLEELLLVPSILNPPSAAKNECESEYAGFASGKEAKPGLHDGMFGEGMFIIANHADELTIWTPVLAYLSDSPFIAIPCCSHNFAGNRFRAPHKQEPSSTSTNSADDVVDRNDTKPMNKGGKQVSAYASFSSYITYLTDKMGYVAEKEHLRIPSTRNVAIIGRKRKEDIKDGEKTPEEKMEFARRVVEEEMGGMSIEKVREEWIGRGEGLMKGKGGGH
;
A
#
# COMPACT_ATOMS: atom_id res chain seq x y z
N MET A 1 43.05 33.08 -0.16
CA MET A 1 43.30 33.29 1.28
C MET A 1 43.97 32.03 1.81
N SER A 2 45.08 32.23 2.52
CA SER A 2 45.97 31.31 3.24
C SER A 2 45.68 29.79 3.22
N LEU A 3 46.60 29.02 2.65
CA LEU A 3 46.81 27.60 2.95
C LEU A 3 47.23 27.48 4.43
N THR A 4 46.35 26.96 5.27
CA THR A 4 46.71 26.52 6.63
C THR A 4 47.50 25.22 6.55
N SER A 5 48.58 25.14 7.33
CA SER A 5 49.49 24.00 7.40
C SER A 5 48.78 22.67 7.69
N PRO A 6 49.25 21.53 7.17
CA PRO A 6 48.68 20.23 7.47
C PRO A 6 48.65 19.98 8.98
N VAL A 7 47.57 19.38 9.48
CA VAL A 7 47.47 18.96 10.88
C VAL A 7 48.59 17.94 11.14
N THR A 8 49.66 18.38 11.80
CA THR A 8 50.87 17.57 11.99
C THR A 8 50.70 16.48 13.03
N ASP A 9 49.68 16.57 13.90
CA ASP A 9 49.39 15.58 14.94
C ASP A 9 48.28 14.62 14.50
N ALA A 10 48.63 13.34 14.30
CA ALA A 10 47.67 12.30 13.94
C ALA A 10 46.61 12.02 15.03
N ASN A 11 46.87 12.43 16.27
CA ASN A 11 45.96 12.28 17.41
C ASN A 11 45.10 13.53 17.70
N ALA A 12 45.25 14.60 16.91
CA ALA A 12 44.43 15.79 17.06
C ALA A 12 42.93 15.45 16.81
N PRO A 13 42.00 15.87 17.69
CA PRO A 13 40.59 15.62 17.49
C PRO A 13 40.05 16.41 16.29
N LEU A 14 39.15 15.80 15.51
CA LEU A 14 38.56 16.40 14.30
C LEU A 14 37.87 17.75 14.57
N PHE A 15 37.20 17.86 15.71
CA PHE A 15 36.55 19.08 16.20
C PHE A 15 36.76 19.23 17.71
N SER A 16 36.38 20.38 18.28
CA SER A 16 36.59 20.65 19.71
C SER A 16 35.93 19.58 20.60
N PRO A 17 36.67 18.94 21.53
CA PRO A 17 36.11 18.02 22.51
C PRO A 17 35.00 18.62 23.38
N ASP A 18 34.93 19.96 23.52
CA ASP A 18 33.88 20.66 24.27
C ASP A 18 32.48 20.49 23.64
N LEU A 19 32.41 20.06 22.38
CA LEU A 19 31.15 19.72 21.72
C LEU A 19 30.67 18.30 22.03
N VAL A 20 31.48 17.47 22.70
CA VAL A 20 31.02 16.17 23.20
C VAL A 20 30.22 16.38 24.49
N SER A 21 28.98 15.87 24.52
CA SER A 21 28.08 16.03 25.67
C SER A 21 28.68 15.47 26.97
N PRO A 22 28.87 16.29 28.02
CA PRO A 22 29.35 15.83 29.32
C PRO A 22 28.41 14.83 29.98
N GLU A 23 27.09 14.98 29.76
CA GLU A 23 26.08 14.07 30.27
C GLU A 23 26.19 12.69 29.60
N VAL A 24 26.39 12.65 28.28
CA VAL A 24 26.60 11.40 27.56
C VAL A 24 27.90 10.72 28.02
N ALA A 25 28.98 11.48 28.18
CA ALA A 25 30.25 10.96 28.68
C ALA A 25 30.11 10.33 30.07
N ALA A 26 29.34 10.95 30.98
CA ALA A 26 29.09 10.41 32.32
C ALA A 26 28.20 9.16 32.34
N GLN A 27 27.40 8.93 31.30
CA GLN A 27 26.47 7.79 31.18
C GLN A 27 27.05 6.60 30.40
N LEU A 28 28.30 6.68 29.96
CA LEU A 28 29.00 5.56 29.35
C LEU A 28 29.44 4.52 30.39
N PRO A 29 29.54 3.23 30.02
CA PRO A 29 30.11 2.22 30.91
C PRO A 29 31.55 2.57 31.30
N GLU A 30 31.99 2.09 32.48
CA GLU A 30 33.36 2.30 32.94
C GLU A 30 34.38 1.81 31.91
N GLY A 31 35.39 2.64 31.63
CA GLY A 31 36.41 2.37 30.62
C GLY A 31 36.02 2.71 29.18
N TYR A 32 34.79 3.15 28.92
CA TYR A 32 34.37 3.63 27.60
C TYR A 32 34.54 5.14 27.48
N GLN A 33 34.85 5.63 26.29
CA GLN A 33 34.98 7.06 26.02
C GLN A 33 34.27 7.43 24.72
N CYS A 34 33.51 8.52 24.72
CA CYS A 34 33.05 9.17 23.49
C CYS A 34 33.97 10.35 23.18
N ARG A 35 34.48 10.44 21.95
CA ARG A 35 35.39 11.50 21.52
C ARG A 35 35.27 11.80 20.03
N PRO A 36 35.75 12.96 19.55
CA PRO A 36 35.89 13.22 18.13
C PRO A 36 36.82 12.20 17.46
N LEU A 37 36.56 11.93 16.17
CA LEU A 37 37.44 11.12 15.33
C LEU A 37 38.85 11.73 15.27
N ARG A 38 39.86 10.88 15.12
CA ARG A 38 41.27 11.27 14.91
C ARG A 38 41.78 10.64 13.62
N ARG A 39 42.86 11.19 13.05
CA ARG A 39 43.46 10.62 11.83
C ARG A 39 44.01 9.22 12.11
N SER A 40 44.60 8.99 13.28
CA SER A 40 45.12 7.69 13.72
C SER A 40 44.06 6.58 13.86
N ASP A 41 42.77 6.93 13.93
CA ASP A 41 41.68 5.99 14.20
C ASP A 41 41.46 4.96 13.07
N TYR A 42 42.14 5.13 11.93
CA TYR A 42 42.30 4.09 10.91
C TYR A 42 42.83 2.78 11.50
N HIS A 43 43.80 2.86 12.41
CA HIS A 43 44.43 1.71 13.07
C HIS A 43 43.64 1.19 14.27
N ASP A 44 42.68 1.97 14.77
CA ASP A 44 41.88 1.64 15.97
C ASP A 44 40.55 0.93 15.62
N GLY A 45 40.36 0.53 14.36
CA GLY A 45 39.24 -0.28 13.90
C GLY A 45 38.01 0.50 13.44
N PHE A 46 38.13 1.80 13.14
CA PHE A 46 37.00 2.63 12.71
C PHE A 46 36.26 2.06 11.48
N LEU A 47 37.01 1.67 10.43
CA LEU A 47 36.44 1.13 9.20
C LEU A 47 35.76 -0.22 9.43
N ASP A 48 36.25 -1.03 10.38
CA ASP A 48 35.65 -2.33 10.71
C ASP A 48 34.30 -2.18 11.39
N VAL A 49 34.12 -1.16 12.24
CA VAL A 49 32.82 -0.84 12.82
C VAL A 49 31.82 -0.42 11.74
N LEU A 50 32.21 0.41 10.77
CA LEU A 50 31.31 0.81 9.67
C LEU A 50 30.82 -0.36 8.80
N ARG A 51 31.59 -1.46 8.71
CA ARG A 51 31.19 -2.66 7.95
C ARG A 51 29.94 -3.36 8.52
N VAL A 52 29.54 -3.09 9.76
CA VAL A 52 28.27 -3.63 10.31
C VAL A 52 27.04 -2.92 9.73
N LEU A 53 27.21 -1.69 9.23
CA LEU A 53 26.14 -0.86 8.67
C LEU A 53 25.99 -1.10 7.16
N THR A 54 27.08 -1.04 6.40
CA THR A 54 27.04 -1.18 4.93
C THR A 54 28.37 -1.63 4.32
N THR A 55 28.43 -1.75 2.99
CA THR A 55 29.67 -2.03 2.27
C THR A 55 30.61 -0.83 2.32
N VAL A 56 31.78 -0.98 2.96
CA VAL A 56 32.83 0.05 2.98
C VAL A 56 33.80 -0.09 1.78
N GLY A 57 34.16 -1.31 1.41
CA GLY A 57 35.21 -1.60 0.42
C GLY A 57 36.60 -1.79 1.04
N ASP A 58 37.62 -1.87 0.19
CA ASP A 58 39.03 -1.92 0.59
C ASP A 58 39.61 -0.50 0.47
N VAL A 59 39.73 0.19 1.60
CA VAL A 59 40.22 1.58 1.69
C VAL A 59 41.65 1.53 2.20
N THR A 60 42.60 2.11 1.46
CA THR A 60 44.00 2.19 1.90
C THR A 60 44.20 3.34 2.89
N GLU A 61 45.32 3.33 3.63
CA GLU A 61 45.63 4.39 4.61
C GLU A 61 45.78 5.75 3.92
N GLU A 62 46.31 5.79 2.71
CA GLU A 62 46.44 7.04 1.94
C GLU A 62 45.07 7.60 1.53
N GLN A 63 44.13 6.73 1.14
CA GLN A 63 42.75 7.13 0.80
C GLN A 63 41.98 7.59 2.03
N TRP A 64 42.22 6.95 3.19
CA TRP A 64 41.71 7.38 4.47
C TRP A 64 42.22 8.78 4.82
N ASP A 65 43.53 9.01 4.74
CA ASP A 65 44.16 10.29 5.07
C ASP A 65 43.64 11.41 4.16
N GLU A 66 43.56 11.18 2.85
CA GLU A 66 43.01 12.14 1.89
C GLU A 66 41.57 12.53 2.25
N ARG A 67 40.72 11.54 2.58
CA ARG A 67 39.34 11.80 2.99
C ARG A 67 39.26 12.49 4.35
N TYR A 68 40.06 12.07 5.33
CA TYR A 68 40.08 12.66 6.67
C TYR A 68 40.50 14.13 6.61
N GLU A 69 41.54 14.46 5.83
CA GLU A 69 41.98 15.84 5.64
C GLU A 69 40.90 16.67 4.95
N TRP A 70 40.21 16.13 3.95
CA TRP A 70 39.10 16.85 3.32
C TRP A 70 37.99 17.19 4.32
N ILE A 71 37.66 16.25 5.22
CA ILE A 71 36.66 16.43 6.28
C ILE A 71 37.15 17.43 7.33
N SER A 72 38.42 17.38 7.74
CA SER A 72 38.97 18.23 8.80
C SER A 72 39.01 19.72 8.41
N HIS A 73 39.16 20.03 7.12
CA HIS A 73 39.04 21.40 6.61
C HIS A 73 37.60 21.93 6.60
N ARG A 74 36.61 21.10 6.94
CA ARG A 74 35.17 21.40 7.03
C ARG A 74 34.61 20.97 8.38
N ASN A 75 35.39 21.13 9.43
CA ASN A 75 35.02 20.72 10.79
C ASN A 75 33.98 21.64 11.46
N ASP A 76 33.46 22.62 10.73
CA ASP A 76 32.22 23.36 11.02
C ASP A 76 30.98 22.74 10.33
N GLU A 77 31.17 21.80 9.39
CA GLU A 77 30.10 21.08 8.69
C GLU A 77 30.03 19.61 9.13
N TYR A 78 31.18 18.94 9.25
CA TYR A 78 31.28 17.51 9.57
C TYR A 78 31.76 17.28 11.00
N PHE A 79 30.92 16.60 11.79
CA PHE A 79 31.21 16.20 13.16
C PHE A 79 31.15 14.68 13.27
N LEU A 80 32.29 14.01 13.04
CA LEU A 80 32.41 12.56 13.20
C LEU A 80 32.93 12.24 14.60
N LEU A 81 32.21 11.39 15.33
CA LEU A 81 32.61 10.94 16.66
C LEU A 81 32.62 9.41 16.75
N CYS A 82 33.41 8.92 17.70
CA CYS A 82 33.53 7.50 17.98
C CYS A 82 33.37 7.22 19.47
N ILE A 83 32.98 5.98 19.79
CA ILE A 83 33.05 5.42 21.13
C ILE A 83 34.16 4.37 21.14
N THR A 84 35.08 4.48 22.08
CA THR A 84 36.12 3.48 22.33
C THR A 84 35.82 2.65 23.58
N ASP A 85 36.25 1.39 23.58
CA ASP A 85 36.21 0.52 24.76
C ASP A 85 37.45 0.71 25.66
N SER A 86 37.55 -0.08 26.74
CA SER A 86 38.67 -0.02 27.70
C SER A 86 40.03 -0.42 27.10
N ALA A 87 40.04 -1.07 25.93
CA ALA A 87 41.25 -1.38 25.17
C ALA A 87 41.56 -0.30 24.11
N SER A 88 40.87 0.85 24.16
CA SER A 88 40.97 1.95 23.19
C SER A 88 40.55 1.57 21.76
N ARG A 89 39.87 0.43 21.57
CA ARG A 89 39.37 0.04 20.24
C ARG A 89 38.06 0.76 19.96
N ILE A 90 37.86 1.18 18.72
CA ILE A 90 36.60 1.80 18.31
C ILE A 90 35.51 0.73 18.24
N VAL A 91 34.40 1.00 18.92
CA VAL A 91 33.26 0.07 19.05
C VAL A 91 31.93 0.70 18.65
N GLY A 92 31.88 2.01 18.48
CA GLY A 92 30.74 2.73 17.94
C GLY A 92 31.16 3.97 17.17
N THR A 93 30.38 4.36 16.16
CA THR A 93 30.63 5.53 15.32
C THR A 93 29.30 6.18 14.91
N GLY A 94 29.37 7.48 14.64
CA GLY A 94 28.30 8.26 14.04
C GLY A 94 28.80 9.61 13.54
N ALA A 95 28.09 10.16 12.57
CA ALA A 95 28.39 11.44 11.96
C ALA A 95 27.20 12.40 12.06
N LEU A 96 27.50 13.68 12.24
CA LEU A 96 26.54 14.78 12.04
C LEU A 96 27.08 15.68 10.94
N ILE A 97 26.25 15.96 9.94
CA ILE A 97 26.51 16.92 8.87
C ILE A 97 25.57 18.10 9.03
N VAL A 98 26.11 19.31 9.18
CA VAL A 98 25.32 20.54 9.38
C VAL A 98 25.09 21.25 8.05
N GLU A 99 23.85 21.24 7.58
CA GLU A 99 23.44 21.91 6.35
C GLU A 99 22.97 23.35 6.63
N ARG A 100 23.51 24.32 5.88
CA ARG A 100 23.11 25.73 5.93
C ARG A 100 21.91 25.95 5.00
N LYS A 101 20.87 26.66 5.46
CA LYS A 101 19.68 26.96 4.64
C LYS A 101 19.33 28.45 4.67
N PHE A 102 18.69 28.95 3.61
CA PHE A 102 18.09 30.30 3.61
C PHE A 102 16.81 30.38 4.44
N ILE A 103 16.02 29.31 4.42
CA ILE A 103 14.76 29.19 5.19
C ILE A 103 15.05 29.18 6.70
N HIS A 104 14.01 29.41 7.50
CA HIS A 104 14.11 29.54 8.96
C HIS A 104 15.15 30.59 9.40
N ASN A 105 15.14 31.75 8.72
CA ASN A 105 16.01 32.89 9.01
C ASN A 105 17.52 32.54 8.98
N LEU A 106 17.99 32.03 7.84
CA LEU A 106 19.36 31.53 7.67
C LEU A 106 19.68 30.35 8.60
N GLY A 107 18.70 29.48 8.84
CA GLY A 107 18.78 28.40 9.82
C GLY A 107 19.67 27.22 9.40
N LEU A 108 20.08 26.42 10.39
CA LEU A 108 20.91 25.22 10.20
C LEU A 108 20.10 23.94 10.47
N VAL A 109 20.37 22.87 9.71
CA VAL A 109 19.78 21.53 9.90
C VAL A 109 20.89 20.51 10.11
N GLY A 110 20.79 19.71 11.18
CA GLY A 110 21.67 18.57 11.40
C GLY A 110 21.17 17.33 10.66
N HIS A 111 22.05 16.63 9.96
CA HIS A 111 21.80 15.33 9.34
C HIS A 111 22.66 14.28 10.03
N ILE A 112 22.03 13.32 10.70
CA ILE A 112 22.72 12.25 11.40
C ILE A 112 22.92 11.07 10.44
N GLU A 113 24.17 10.67 10.27
CA GLU A 113 24.62 9.68 9.28
C GLU A 113 25.53 8.62 9.91
N ASP A 114 25.71 7.50 9.19
CA ASP A 114 26.73 6.47 9.44
C ASP A 114 26.75 5.88 10.87
N ILE A 115 25.57 5.68 11.46
CA ILE A 115 25.43 5.11 12.82
C ILE A 115 25.74 3.62 12.83
N ALA A 116 26.82 3.23 13.50
CA ALA A 116 27.25 1.84 13.60
C ALA A 116 27.78 1.49 15.01
N VAL A 117 27.51 0.27 15.46
CA VAL A 117 28.04 -0.30 16.70
C VAL A 117 28.49 -1.73 16.44
N ALA A 118 29.72 -2.06 16.86
CA ALA A 118 30.31 -3.39 16.72
C ALA A 118 29.37 -4.47 17.30
N LYS A 119 29.21 -5.60 16.60
CA LYS A 119 28.18 -6.61 16.89
C LYS A 119 28.26 -7.18 18.32
N ASP A 120 29.46 -7.38 18.82
CA ASP A 120 29.76 -7.84 20.18
C ASP A 120 29.54 -6.76 21.27
N GLN A 121 29.25 -5.53 20.85
CA GLN A 121 29.03 -4.36 21.71
C GLN A 121 27.59 -3.83 21.63
N GLN A 122 26.73 -4.44 20.79
CA GLN A 122 25.32 -4.09 20.69
C GLN A 122 24.55 -4.46 21.97
N GLY A 123 23.42 -3.79 22.20
CA GLY A 123 22.59 -3.96 23.41
C GLY A 123 23.08 -3.20 24.66
N LYS A 124 24.31 -2.65 24.64
CA LYS A 124 24.91 -1.89 25.76
C LYS A 124 24.58 -0.39 25.77
N LYS A 125 23.52 0.02 25.08
CA LYS A 125 23.08 1.42 24.90
C LYS A 125 24.08 2.34 24.17
N LEU A 126 25.20 1.84 23.64
CA LEU A 126 26.21 2.66 22.95
C LEU A 126 25.64 3.43 21.76
N GLY A 127 24.79 2.80 20.93
CA GLY A 127 24.13 3.49 19.82
C GLY A 127 23.24 4.65 20.28
N LEU A 128 22.52 4.49 21.40
CA LEU A 128 21.72 5.58 22.00
C LEU A 128 22.64 6.74 22.41
N ARG A 129 23.83 6.44 22.97
CA ARG A 129 24.82 7.46 23.36
C ARG A 129 25.38 8.21 22.16
N VAL A 130 25.66 7.51 21.06
CA VAL A 130 26.08 8.16 19.79
C VAL A 130 25.02 9.17 19.34
N ILE A 131 23.75 8.77 19.29
CA ILE A 131 22.66 9.68 18.87
C ILE A 131 22.54 10.88 19.79
N GLN A 132 22.55 10.68 21.11
CA GLN A 132 22.47 11.77 22.08
C GLN A 132 23.66 12.74 21.97
N ALA A 133 24.86 12.23 21.71
CA ALA A 133 26.04 13.07 21.53
C ALA A 133 25.93 13.91 20.25
N LEU A 134 25.49 13.31 19.13
CA LEU A 134 25.32 14.04 17.87
C LEU A 134 24.20 15.08 17.95
N ASP A 135 23.09 14.76 18.61
CA ASP A 135 21.98 15.70 18.78
C ASP A 135 22.36 16.90 19.66
N PHE A 136 23.15 16.66 20.71
CA PHE A 136 23.75 17.72 21.51
C PHE A 136 24.67 18.63 20.70
N VAL A 137 25.50 18.07 19.81
CA VAL A 137 26.34 18.87 18.91
C VAL A 137 25.46 19.75 18.02
N ALA A 138 24.43 19.17 17.39
CA ALA A 138 23.53 19.88 16.48
C ALA A 138 22.84 21.06 17.17
N GLU A 139 22.29 20.86 18.37
CA GLU A 139 21.68 21.93 19.16
C GLU A 139 22.71 23.02 19.52
N LYS A 140 23.89 22.61 20.00
CA LYS A 140 24.93 23.53 20.47
C LYS A 140 25.52 24.41 19.37
N VAL A 141 25.56 23.93 18.12
CA VAL A 141 25.99 24.71 16.95
C VAL A 141 24.86 25.52 16.31
N GLY A 142 23.62 25.42 16.81
CA GLY A 142 22.48 26.25 16.41
C GLY A 142 21.56 25.64 15.35
N CYS A 143 21.56 24.32 15.17
CA CYS A 143 20.56 23.66 14.32
C CYS A 143 19.16 23.80 14.93
N TYR A 144 18.17 24.16 14.11
CA TYR A 144 16.78 24.21 14.58
C TYR A 144 16.10 22.84 14.61
N LYS A 145 16.72 21.82 13.99
CA LYS A 145 16.35 20.41 14.06
C LYS A 145 17.49 19.49 13.60
N SER A 146 17.44 18.24 14.04
CA SER A 146 18.20 17.11 13.49
C SER A 146 17.27 16.16 12.73
N ILE A 147 17.71 15.61 11.60
CA ILE A 147 17.00 14.59 10.83
C ILE A 147 17.92 13.42 10.49
N LEU A 148 17.32 12.27 10.21
CA LEU A 148 17.99 11.06 9.77
C LEU A 148 17.00 10.18 9.02
N ASP A 149 17.53 9.30 8.20
CA ASP A 149 16.76 8.26 7.52
C ASP A 149 17.02 6.88 8.14
N CYS A 150 15.96 6.05 8.22
CA CYS A 150 16.06 4.71 8.78
C CYS A 150 15.07 3.74 8.14
N SER A 151 15.40 2.45 8.21
CA SER A 151 14.48 1.37 7.83
C SER A 151 13.37 1.17 8.87
N GLU A 152 12.29 0.50 8.49
CA GLU A 152 11.24 0.13 9.45
C GLU A 152 11.77 -0.76 10.60
N ALA A 153 12.80 -1.57 10.34
CA ALA A 153 13.36 -2.48 11.34
C ALA A 153 14.08 -1.77 12.50
N ASN A 154 14.62 -0.57 12.27
CA ASN A 154 15.33 0.23 13.28
C ASN A 154 14.59 1.50 13.70
N GLU A 155 13.40 1.79 13.16
CA GLU A 155 12.54 2.92 13.56
C GLU A 155 12.32 2.95 15.09
N GLY A 156 11.99 1.80 15.68
CA GLY A 156 11.77 1.70 17.14
C GLY A 156 13.00 2.00 18.01
N PHE A 157 14.21 1.94 17.45
CA PHE A 157 15.43 2.41 18.13
C PHE A 157 15.51 3.94 18.13
N TYR A 158 15.26 4.59 17.00
CA TYR A 158 15.28 6.05 16.89
C TYR A 158 14.16 6.72 17.69
N VAL A 159 12.98 6.09 17.76
CA VAL A 159 11.89 6.52 18.67
C VAL A 159 12.36 6.54 20.13
N LYS A 160 13.13 5.53 20.57
CA LYS A 160 13.71 5.50 21.92
C LYS A 160 14.80 6.56 22.12
N CYS A 161 15.39 7.08 21.05
CA CYS A 161 16.35 8.17 21.10
C CYS A 161 15.68 9.55 21.11
N GLY A 162 14.34 9.64 21.03
CA GLY A 162 13.59 10.90 21.04
C GLY A 162 13.18 11.42 19.65
N PHE A 163 13.57 10.72 18.58
CA PHE A 163 13.18 11.08 17.22
C PHE A 163 11.74 10.64 16.91
N LYS A 164 11.10 11.32 15.96
CA LYS A 164 9.76 11.00 15.47
C LYS A 164 9.79 10.91 13.95
N ARG A 165 8.95 10.04 13.39
CA ARG A 165 8.80 9.94 11.93
C ARG A 165 8.29 11.28 11.38
N ALA A 166 9.04 11.86 10.44
CA ALA A 166 8.78 13.20 9.91
C ALA A 166 8.63 13.26 8.38
N GLY A 167 8.79 12.13 7.68
CA GLY A 167 8.76 12.08 6.22
C GLY A 167 9.03 10.69 5.67
N LEU A 168 9.33 10.64 4.37
CA LEU A 168 9.79 9.45 3.66
C LEU A 168 11.13 9.75 3.01
N GLU A 169 12.13 8.90 3.27
CA GLU A 169 13.35 8.88 2.47
C GLU A 169 13.01 8.43 1.05
N MET A 170 13.50 9.17 0.06
CA MET A 170 13.37 8.83 -1.35
C MET A 170 14.75 8.70 -1.95
N ALA A 171 15.13 7.48 -2.35
CA ALA A 171 16.46 7.20 -2.88
C ALA A 171 16.44 6.96 -4.41
N HIS A 172 17.44 7.50 -5.11
CA HIS A 172 17.77 7.16 -6.49
C HIS A 172 19.24 6.74 -6.57
N TYR A 173 19.48 5.43 -6.71
CA TYR A 173 20.82 4.87 -6.76
C TYR A 173 21.39 4.92 -8.18
N TYR A 174 22.49 5.64 -8.37
CA TYR A 174 23.23 5.66 -9.64
C TYR A 174 24.18 4.43 -9.73
N GLY A 175 24.27 3.84 -10.93
CA GLY A 175 24.99 2.61 -11.29
C GLY A 175 25.89 1.93 -10.23
N GLN A 176 25.40 0.86 -9.59
CA GLN A 176 26.24 -0.06 -8.82
C GLN A 176 26.61 -1.32 -9.64
N ASN A 177 27.73 -1.25 -10.35
CA ASN A 177 28.50 -2.45 -10.70
C ASN A 177 29.25 -2.98 -9.46
N LYS A 178 28.54 -3.51 -8.45
CA LYS A 178 29.23 -4.31 -7.41
C LYS A 178 29.63 -5.68 -7.99
N PRO A 179 30.87 -6.15 -7.76
CA PRO A 179 31.29 -7.50 -8.13
C PRO A 179 30.67 -8.48 -7.14
N LYS A 180 29.78 -9.36 -7.62
CA LYS A 180 29.39 -10.54 -6.84
C LYS A 180 30.58 -11.49 -6.84
N VAL A 181 31.12 -11.79 -5.67
CA VAL A 181 31.95 -12.97 -5.46
C VAL A 181 31.07 -14.18 -5.80
N CYS A 182 31.21 -14.67 -7.03
CA CYS A 182 30.56 -15.87 -7.49
C CYS A 182 31.62 -16.98 -7.51
N ARG A 183 31.35 -18.06 -6.79
CA ARG A 183 32.07 -19.32 -6.93
C ARG A 183 32.17 -19.66 -8.42
N ARG A 184 33.39 -20.01 -8.85
CA ARG A 184 33.72 -20.38 -10.22
C ARG A 184 32.72 -21.39 -10.79
N SER A 185 31.94 -20.97 -11.77
CA SER A 185 31.53 -21.81 -12.89
C SER A 185 31.80 -21.04 -14.18
N SER A 186 32.41 -21.73 -15.12
CA SER A 186 33.02 -21.22 -16.33
C SER A 186 32.02 -20.62 -17.33
N LYS A 187 32.49 -19.55 -18.01
CA LYS A 187 31.92 -18.79 -19.15
C LYS A 187 30.85 -17.74 -18.79
N ILE A 188 31.26 -16.47 -18.67
CA ILE A 188 30.34 -15.31 -18.66
C ILE A 188 30.93 -14.20 -19.54
N GLU A 189 30.14 -13.72 -20.50
CA GLU A 189 30.38 -12.56 -21.37
C GLU A 189 30.31 -11.22 -20.59
N PRO A 190 30.99 -10.15 -21.06
CA PRO A 190 31.07 -8.88 -20.32
C PRO A 190 29.73 -8.16 -20.13
N ARG A 191 29.60 -7.46 -18.99
CA ARG A 191 28.37 -6.90 -18.41
C ARG A 191 27.67 -5.81 -19.24
N TRP A 192 28.30 -5.22 -20.26
CA TRP A 192 27.66 -4.29 -21.20
C TRP A 192 26.86 -5.01 -22.30
N MET A 193 27.13 -6.30 -22.55
CA MET A 193 26.35 -7.11 -23.50
C MET A 193 24.99 -7.52 -22.92
N SER A 194 24.84 -7.57 -21.58
CA SER A 194 23.54 -7.91 -20.94
C SER A 194 22.45 -6.86 -21.11
N ASP A 195 22.82 -5.59 -21.36
CA ASP A 195 21.86 -4.50 -21.54
C ASP A 195 21.30 -4.45 -22.98
N LEU A 196 21.99 -5.07 -23.94
CA LEU A 196 21.55 -5.20 -25.34
C LEU A 196 20.51 -6.30 -25.56
N HIS A 197 20.35 -7.22 -24.59
CA HIS A 197 19.41 -8.34 -24.72
C HIS A 197 17.96 -7.96 -24.40
N GLY A 198 17.69 -6.80 -23.78
CA GLY A 198 16.34 -6.33 -23.45
C GLY A 198 15.70 -6.99 -22.20
N ASP A 199 16.48 -7.75 -21.42
CA ASP A 199 16.01 -8.42 -20.19
C ASP A 199 15.74 -7.46 -19.03
N LYS A 200 16.52 -6.39 -18.95
CA LYS A 200 16.34 -5.27 -18.02
C LYS A 200 15.93 -4.03 -18.81
N PHE A 201 15.19 -3.15 -18.14
CA PHE A 201 14.85 -1.87 -18.71
C PHE A 201 16.11 -0.99 -18.82
N ALA A 202 16.37 -0.48 -20.02
CA ALA A 202 17.47 0.44 -20.30
C ALA A 202 17.01 1.39 -21.44
N PRO A 203 16.86 2.70 -21.17
CA PRO A 203 16.43 3.63 -22.20
C PRO A 203 17.52 3.79 -23.27
N LEU A 204 17.08 3.86 -24.52
CA LEU A 204 17.92 4.18 -25.67
C LEU A 204 18.02 5.69 -25.81
N ASP A 205 19.21 6.15 -26.16
CA ASP A 205 19.39 7.53 -26.62
C ASP A 205 18.92 7.63 -28.07
N VAL A 206 17.75 8.26 -28.24
CA VAL A 206 17.07 8.47 -29.53
C VAL A 206 17.86 9.36 -30.49
N ASN A 207 18.85 10.11 -30.01
CA ASN A 207 19.70 10.96 -30.85
C ASN A 207 20.86 10.18 -31.47
N THR A 208 21.37 9.17 -30.78
CA THR A 208 22.58 8.42 -31.20
C THR A 208 22.25 7.04 -31.77
N SER A 209 21.08 6.47 -31.43
CA SER A 209 20.59 5.21 -31.97
C SER A 209 19.36 5.49 -32.84
N PRO A 210 19.46 5.47 -34.19
CA PRO A 210 18.34 5.83 -35.04
C PRO A 210 17.15 4.89 -34.76
N PRO A 211 15.98 5.44 -34.42
CA PRO A 211 14.82 4.62 -34.09
C PRO A 211 14.34 3.85 -35.32
N ILE A 212 13.78 2.68 -35.09
CA ILE A 212 13.04 1.95 -36.13
C ILE A 212 11.90 2.85 -36.59
N ASP A 213 11.76 3.03 -37.91
CA ASP A 213 10.71 3.86 -38.48
C ASP A 213 9.34 3.42 -37.94
N SER A 214 8.56 4.38 -37.47
CA SER A 214 7.28 4.15 -36.79
C SER A 214 6.12 3.94 -37.76
N GLY A 215 6.21 4.47 -38.99
CA GLY A 215 5.09 4.59 -39.92
C GLY A 215 4.08 5.70 -39.52
N LEU A 216 4.34 6.44 -38.44
CA LEU A 216 3.61 7.65 -38.10
C LEU A 216 4.24 8.87 -38.79
N PRO A 217 3.46 9.85 -39.25
CA PRO A 217 3.98 11.07 -39.88
C PRO A 217 4.94 11.82 -38.94
N PRO A 218 6.24 11.94 -39.27
CA PRO A 218 7.24 12.54 -38.38
C PRO A 218 7.01 14.03 -38.11
N GLU A 219 6.29 14.73 -38.99
CA GLU A 219 5.87 16.11 -38.81
C GLU A 219 4.76 16.29 -37.75
N LEU A 220 4.04 15.21 -37.42
CA LEU A 220 3.00 15.21 -36.38
C LEU A 220 3.45 14.50 -35.10
N TRP A 221 4.29 13.47 -35.23
CA TRP A 221 4.65 12.57 -34.14
C TRP A 221 6.14 12.67 -33.81
N THR A 222 6.43 13.06 -32.57
CA THR A 222 7.79 13.12 -32.04
C THR A 222 8.06 11.87 -31.21
N ILE A 223 9.15 11.15 -31.49
CA ILE A 223 9.64 10.08 -30.60
C ILE A 223 10.21 10.70 -29.33
N VAL A 224 9.84 10.15 -28.16
CA VAL A 224 10.20 10.73 -26.87
C VAL A 224 11.10 9.80 -26.08
N GLN A 225 10.81 8.49 -26.08
CA GLN A 225 11.58 7.48 -25.36
C GLN A 225 11.55 6.15 -26.10
N SER A 226 12.62 5.38 -26.00
CA SER A 226 12.70 4.02 -26.54
C SER A 226 13.53 3.10 -25.64
N SER A 227 13.30 1.79 -25.70
CA SER A 227 14.01 0.77 -24.93
C SER A 227 13.98 -0.56 -25.66
N HIS A 228 15.05 -1.33 -25.53
CA HIS A 228 15.04 -2.75 -25.87
C HIS A 228 14.11 -3.53 -24.95
N ALA A 229 13.54 -4.62 -25.47
CA ALA A 229 12.62 -5.49 -24.75
C ALA A 229 12.81 -6.95 -25.14
N ASN A 230 12.72 -7.83 -24.15
CA ASN A 230 12.82 -9.28 -24.32
C ASN A 230 11.58 -9.98 -23.78
N PHE A 231 10.50 -9.96 -24.54
CA PHE A 231 9.30 -10.73 -24.24
C PHE A 231 8.44 -10.92 -25.51
N PRO A 232 7.74 -12.05 -25.66
CA PRO A 232 6.77 -12.22 -26.73
C PRO A 232 5.66 -11.14 -26.74
N PRO A 233 5.08 -10.82 -27.91
CA PRO A 233 4.03 -9.81 -28.04
C PRO A 233 2.82 -9.99 -27.12
N GLN A 234 2.42 -11.22 -26.80
CA GLN A 234 1.27 -11.49 -25.92
C GLN A 234 1.39 -10.74 -24.58
N TYR A 235 2.59 -10.71 -23.98
CA TYR A 235 2.78 -10.03 -22.69
C TYR A 235 2.70 -8.50 -22.80
N PHE A 236 3.03 -7.94 -23.96
CA PHE A 236 2.82 -6.51 -24.23
C PHE A 236 1.32 -6.20 -24.38
N LEU A 237 0.60 -7.03 -25.14
CA LEU A 237 -0.83 -6.86 -25.40
C LEU A 237 -1.65 -7.00 -24.11
N ASP A 238 -1.34 -8.00 -23.30
CA ASP A 238 -1.95 -8.23 -21.99
C ASP A 238 -1.73 -7.06 -21.03
N VAL A 239 -0.51 -6.52 -20.98
CA VAL A 239 -0.18 -5.37 -20.14
C VAL A 239 -0.89 -4.12 -20.66
N SER A 240 -0.89 -3.89 -21.97
CA SER A 240 -1.58 -2.75 -22.58
C SER A 240 -3.08 -2.77 -22.31
N ARG A 241 -3.73 -3.92 -22.41
CA ARG A 241 -5.14 -4.10 -22.04
C ARG A 241 -5.36 -3.78 -20.56
N ASN A 242 -4.53 -4.34 -19.68
CA ASN A 242 -4.62 -4.07 -18.24
C ASN A 242 -4.39 -2.59 -17.90
N LEU A 243 -3.51 -1.87 -18.61
CA LEU A 243 -3.31 -0.42 -18.43
C LEU A 243 -4.49 0.42 -18.93
N ILE A 244 -5.28 -0.10 -19.87
CA ILE A 244 -6.52 0.54 -20.32
C ILE A 244 -7.57 0.54 -19.22
N GLU A 245 -7.76 -0.61 -18.59
CA GLU A 245 -8.72 -0.83 -17.50
C GLU A 245 -8.24 -0.25 -16.16
N ASN A 246 -6.93 -0.33 -15.88
CA ASN A 246 -6.31 0.05 -14.62
C ASN A 246 -5.25 1.16 -14.81
N PRO A 247 -5.65 2.38 -15.21
CA PRO A 247 -4.72 3.48 -15.48
C PRO A 247 -3.99 3.97 -14.22
N ASN A 248 -4.48 3.60 -13.03
CA ASN A 248 -3.80 3.87 -11.76
C ASN A 248 -2.44 3.16 -11.61
N LEU A 249 -2.12 2.20 -12.49
CA LEU A 249 -0.82 1.52 -12.51
C LEU A 249 0.29 2.40 -13.10
N THR A 250 -0.04 3.32 -14.00
CA THR A 250 0.90 4.29 -14.59
C THR A 250 0.76 5.68 -13.98
N VAL A 251 -0.42 6.03 -13.45
CA VAL A 251 -0.71 7.36 -12.89
C VAL A 251 -1.39 7.26 -11.53
N SER A 252 -0.66 7.55 -10.45
CA SER A 252 -1.17 7.44 -9.07
C SER A 252 -2.33 8.38 -8.74
N HIS A 253 -2.49 9.48 -9.49
CA HIS A 253 -3.59 10.44 -9.32
C HIS A 253 -4.93 9.94 -9.85
N LEU A 254 -4.94 8.84 -10.61
CA LEU A 254 -6.16 8.21 -11.10
C LEU A 254 -6.68 7.14 -10.12
N SER A 255 -8.00 7.06 -10.01
CA SER A 255 -8.70 6.07 -9.21
C SER A 255 -9.03 4.83 -10.05
N ARG A 256 -9.69 5.04 -11.19
CA ARG A 256 -10.16 3.99 -12.11
C ARG A 256 -10.36 4.54 -13.53
N ALA A 257 -10.61 3.66 -14.48
CA ALA A 257 -11.24 4.01 -15.75
C ALA A 257 -12.67 3.46 -15.78
N GLU A 258 -13.59 4.21 -16.37
CA GLU A 258 -14.92 3.71 -16.72
C GLU A 258 -14.95 3.46 -18.23
N ILE A 259 -15.21 2.22 -18.64
CA ILE A 259 -15.25 1.86 -20.06
C ILE A 259 -16.64 2.21 -20.62
N SER A 260 -16.68 3.18 -21.52
CA SER A 260 -17.91 3.64 -22.19
C SER A 260 -18.23 2.80 -23.42
N TYR A 261 -17.20 2.24 -24.07
CA TYR A 261 -17.31 1.35 -25.22
C TYR A 261 -16.09 0.45 -25.30
N SER A 262 -16.29 -0.79 -25.73
CA SER A 262 -15.22 -1.72 -26.06
C SER A 262 -15.61 -2.59 -27.25
N SER A 263 -14.73 -2.69 -28.23
CA SER A 263 -14.96 -3.53 -29.41
C SER A 263 -14.68 -5.02 -29.17
N PHE A 264 -14.11 -5.42 -28.03
CA PHE A 264 -13.66 -6.81 -27.78
C PHE A 264 -14.77 -7.85 -27.94
N ALA A 265 -16.01 -7.48 -27.60
CA ALA A 265 -17.17 -8.35 -27.66
C ALA A 265 -18.25 -7.82 -28.61
N ASP A 266 -17.93 -6.83 -29.45
CA ASP A 266 -18.89 -6.22 -30.38
C ASP A 266 -18.78 -6.89 -31.76
N PRO A 267 -19.71 -7.78 -32.14
CA PRO A 267 -19.66 -8.49 -33.41
C PRO A 267 -19.89 -7.56 -34.61
N THR A 268 -20.29 -6.30 -34.37
CA THR A 268 -20.52 -5.30 -35.41
C THR A 268 -19.32 -4.39 -35.65
N PHE A 269 -18.20 -4.65 -34.96
CA PHE A 269 -16.98 -3.87 -35.10
C PHE A 269 -16.43 -3.93 -36.54
N ASN A 270 -16.22 -2.75 -37.13
CA ASN A 270 -15.69 -2.58 -38.47
C ASN A 270 -14.43 -1.71 -38.43
N PRO A 271 -13.23 -2.32 -38.49
CA PRO A 271 -11.98 -1.58 -38.37
C PRO A 271 -11.65 -0.67 -39.56
N LYS A 272 -12.38 -0.79 -40.68
CA LYS A 272 -12.16 0.01 -41.90
C LYS A 272 -13.04 1.26 -41.96
N ALA A 273 -13.78 1.56 -40.90
CA ALA A 273 -14.67 2.70 -40.87
C ALA A 273 -13.90 4.03 -40.87
N GLN A 274 -14.32 4.95 -41.74
CA GLN A 274 -13.76 6.31 -41.80
C GLN A 274 -14.54 7.32 -40.92
N HIS A 275 -15.62 6.87 -40.28
CA HIS A 275 -16.45 7.68 -39.40
C HIS A 275 -16.80 6.88 -38.13
N PRO A 276 -16.86 7.52 -36.94
CA PRO A 276 -17.16 6.81 -35.68
C PRO A 276 -18.42 5.94 -35.72
N HIS A 277 -19.51 6.41 -36.35
CA HIS A 277 -20.77 5.65 -36.48
C HIS A 277 -20.69 4.42 -37.38
N GLY A 278 -19.61 4.31 -38.16
CA GLY A 278 -19.31 3.15 -38.99
C GLY A 278 -18.48 2.10 -38.26
N LEU A 279 -17.84 2.44 -37.13
CA LEU A 279 -16.98 1.52 -36.37
C LEU A 279 -17.80 0.39 -35.73
N ALA A 280 -19.02 0.65 -35.27
CA ALA A 280 -19.93 -0.35 -34.72
C ALA A 280 -21.35 0.23 -34.64
N LYS A 281 -22.37 -0.63 -34.68
CA LYS A 281 -23.77 -0.19 -34.69
C LYS A 281 -24.15 0.56 -33.40
N ILE A 282 -23.64 0.11 -32.25
CA ILE A 282 -23.96 0.66 -30.93
C ILE A 282 -23.48 2.11 -30.75
N ILE A 283 -22.45 2.53 -31.48
CA ILE A 283 -21.82 3.85 -31.34
C ILE A 283 -22.80 4.99 -31.64
N ARG A 284 -23.77 4.77 -32.54
CA ARG A 284 -24.81 5.78 -32.88
C ARG A 284 -25.71 6.14 -31.69
N HIS A 285 -25.78 5.26 -30.70
CA HIS A 285 -26.59 5.42 -29.50
C HIS A 285 -25.75 5.96 -28.32
N LEU A 286 -24.43 6.06 -28.47
CA LEU A 286 -23.58 6.70 -27.47
C LEU A 286 -23.70 8.22 -27.54
N LYS A 287 -23.63 8.87 -26.37
CA LYS A 287 -23.55 10.33 -26.28
C LYS A 287 -22.39 10.84 -27.15
N PRO A 288 -22.54 11.97 -27.89
CA PRO A 288 -21.52 12.43 -28.84
C PRO A 288 -20.10 12.50 -28.27
N ASN A 289 -19.94 12.97 -27.03
CA ASN A 289 -18.63 13.05 -26.36
C ASN A 289 -18.03 11.69 -25.95
N HIS A 290 -18.84 10.63 -25.87
CA HIS A 290 -18.43 9.25 -25.57
C HIS A 290 -18.23 8.41 -26.83
N GLN A 291 -18.49 8.96 -28.02
CA GLN A 291 -18.18 8.29 -29.28
C GLN A 291 -16.66 8.27 -29.48
N PRO A 292 -16.11 7.21 -30.09
CA PRO A 292 -14.68 7.11 -30.32
C PRO A 292 -14.20 8.21 -31.28
N LYS A 293 -13.08 8.83 -30.94
CA LYS A 293 -12.30 9.66 -31.87
C LYS A 293 -11.46 8.72 -32.73
N LEU A 294 -11.49 8.89 -34.05
CA LEU A 294 -10.59 8.16 -34.96
C LEU A 294 -9.26 8.90 -35.08
N LEU A 295 -8.18 8.16 -35.34
CA LEU A 295 -6.89 8.74 -35.69
C LEU A 295 -6.99 9.37 -37.09
N GLU A 296 -6.78 10.68 -37.20
CA GLU A 296 -6.78 11.39 -38.49
C GLU A 296 -5.70 10.82 -39.42
N GLY A 297 -6.07 10.50 -40.66
CA GLY A 297 -5.17 9.87 -41.64
C GLY A 297 -4.90 8.37 -41.41
N GLY A 298 -5.31 7.80 -40.29
CA GLY A 298 -5.00 6.42 -39.92
C GLY A 298 -3.52 6.21 -39.58
N ALA A 299 -3.09 4.95 -39.48
CA ALA A 299 -1.69 4.58 -39.29
C ALA A 299 -1.24 3.80 -40.54
N GLU A 300 -0.39 4.41 -41.36
CA GLU A 300 0.03 3.84 -42.65
C GLU A 300 0.75 2.50 -42.44
N GLY A 301 0.34 1.47 -43.19
CA GLY A 301 0.90 0.13 -43.08
C GLY A 301 0.39 -0.68 -41.87
N TYR A 302 -0.62 -0.19 -41.15
CA TYR A 302 -1.25 -0.89 -40.04
C TYR A 302 -2.74 -1.14 -40.26
N GLU A 303 -3.24 -2.22 -39.65
CA GLU A 303 -4.67 -2.53 -39.54
C GLU A 303 -5.17 -2.24 -38.13
N LEU A 304 -6.35 -1.65 -38.00
CA LEU A 304 -6.99 -1.42 -36.70
C LEU A 304 -7.54 -2.74 -36.16
N GLU A 305 -7.12 -3.15 -34.97
CA GLU A 305 -7.53 -4.42 -34.34
C GLU A 305 -8.68 -4.23 -33.35
N TRP A 306 -8.58 -3.22 -32.48
CA TRP A 306 -9.65 -2.91 -31.51
C TRP A 306 -9.71 -1.43 -31.14
N THR A 307 -10.87 -1.03 -30.62
CA THR A 307 -11.14 0.31 -30.09
C THR A 307 -11.84 0.23 -28.73
N VAL A 308 -11.36 1.03 -27.78
CA VAL A 308 -11.96 1.20 -26.45
C VAL A 308 -12.12 2.69 -26.17
N VAL A 309 -13.29 3.11 -25.67
CA VAL A 309 -13.47 4.46 -25.12
C VAL A 309 -13.55 4.36 -23.62
N ARG A 310 -12.68 5.10 -22.93
CA ARG A 310 -12.63 5.13 -21.46
C ARG A 310 -12.75 6.55 -20.92
N LYS A 311 -13.31 6.67 -19.73
CA LYS A 311 -13.33 7.88 -18.91
C LYS A 311 -12.38 7.70 -17.74
N LEU A 312 -11.31 8.49 -17.70
CA LEU A 312 -10.33 8.49 -16.62
C LEU A 312 -10.92 9.25 -15.42
N ILE A 313 -11.04 8.58 -14.28
CA ILE A 313 -11.60 9.16 -13.06
C ILE A 313 -10.46 9.53 -12.10
N PRO A 314 -10.26 10.82 -11.78
CA PRO A 314 -9.26 11.24 -10.81
C PRO A 314 -9.64 10.78 -9.40
N ARG A 315 -8.62 10.58 -8.55
CA ARG A 315 -8.84 10.29 -7.11
C ARG A 315 -9.48 11.43 -6.36
N ASN A 316 -9.31 12.67 -6.83
CA ASN A 316 -9.96 13.83 -6.28
C ASN A 316 -10.70 14.61 -7.38
N PRO A 317 -11.98 14.30 -7.63
CA PRO A 317 -12.81 14.98 -8.62
C PRO A 317 -13.02 16.48 -8.35
N LYS A 318 -12.79 16.95 -7.11
CA LYS A 318 -12.88 18.38 -6.78
C LYS A 318 -11.65 19.17 -7.24
N LEU A 319 -10.50 18.50 -7.41
CA LEU A 319 -9.24 19.14 -7.84
C LEU A 319 -8.97 19.00 -9.34
N ASP A 320 -9.33 17.86 -9.93
CA ASP A 320 -9.16 17.58 -11.35
C ASP A 320 -10.45 17.04 -11.95
N ARG A 321 -10.71 17.38 -13.22
CA ARG A 321 -11.86 16.87 -13.98
C ARG A 321 -11.56 15.49 -14.57
N ALA A 322 -12.60 14.70 -14.79
CA ALA A 322 -12.49 13.46 -15.55
C ALA A 322 -12.15 13.72 -17.03
N LEU A 323 -11.45 12.79 -17.68
CA LEU A 323 -11.02 12.89 -19.08
C LEU A 323 -11.51 11.69 -19.88
N LEU A 324 -12.30 11.93 -20.93
CA LEU A 324 -12.62 10.91 -21.93
C LEU A 324 -11.43 10.70 -22.87
N GLN A 325 -11.20 9.45 -23.26
CA GLN A 325 -10.07 9.06 -24.10
C GLN A 325 -10.43 7.84 -24.94
N SER A 326 -10.14 7.91 -26.24
CA SER A 326 -10.19 6.77 -27.14
C SER A 326 -8.83 6.07 -27.14
N CYS A 327 -8.87 4.75 -27.10
CA CYS A 327 -7.71 3.88 -27.14
C CYS A 327 -7.85 2.94 -28.34
N HIS A 328 -6.84 2.85 -29.18
CA HIS A 328 -6.81 1.96 -30.34
C HIS A 328 -5.61 1.03 -30.27
N LEU A 329 -5.72 -0.17 -30.84
CA LEU A 329 -4.58 -0.98 -31.22
C LEU A 329 -4.53 -1.10 -32.74
N PHE A 330 -3.38 -0.73 -33.29
CA PHE A 330 -3.01 -0.95 -34.68
C PHE A 330 -1.96 -2.06 -34.76
N VAL A 331 -2.14 -3.00 -35.69
CA VAL A 331 -1.24 -4.13 -35.89
C VAL A 331 -0.65 -4.13 -37.30
N SER A 332 0.61 -4.53 -37.45
CA SER A 332 1.24 -4.70 -38.76
C SER A 332 2.20 -5.89 -38.73
N THR A 333 2.19 -6.66 -39.82
CA THR A 333 3.12 -7.77 -40.09
C THR A 333 3.99 -7.48 -41.31
N ALA A 334 3.97 -6.24 -41.80
CA ALA A 334 4.78 -5.82 -42.93
C ALA A 334 6.27 -5.87 -42.58
N ASP A 335 7.09 -6.26 -43.56
CA ASP A 335 8.53 -6.21 -43.44
C ASP A 335 9.00 -4.76 -43.20
N ILE A 336 9.95 -4.58 -42.30
CA ILE A 336 10.54 -3.28 -41.98
C ILE A 336 11.98 -3.20 -42.45
N THR A 337 12.45 -1.98 -42.70
CA THR A 337 13.87 -1.74 -42.99
C THR A 337 14.57 -1.31 -41.70
N ILE A 338 15.61 -2.03 -41.33
CA ILE A 338 16.49 -1.72 -40.19
C ILE A 338 17.87 -1.35 -40.72
N LYS A 339 18.61 -0.52 -39.98
CA LYS A 339 20.04 -0.31 -40.22
C LYS A 339 20.84 -1.28 -39.35
N ASP A 340 21.84 -1.93 -39.94
CA ASP A 340 22.79 -2.77 -39.19
C ASP A 340 23.88 -1.93 -38.50
N LYS A 341 24.87 -2.60 -37.88
CA LYS A 341 25.98 -1.94 -37.17
C LYS A 341 26.94 -1.19 -38.12
N GLU A 342 26.97 -1.57 -39.40
CA GLU A 342 27.77 -0.93 -40.43
C GLU A 342 27.00 0.19 -41.16
N GLY A 343 25.70 0.34 -40.87
CA GLY A 343 24.82 1.37 -41.43
C GLY A 343 24.08 0.94 -42.71
N GLU A 344 24.25 -0.31 -43.14
CA GLU A 344 23.57 -0.90 -44.30
C GLU A 344 22.12 -1.22 -43.97
N GLN A 345 21.24 -1.13 -44.98
CA GLN A 345 19.81 -1.36 -44.83
C GLN A 345 19.45 -2.82 -45.08
N GLU A 346 18.82 -3.45 -44.10
CA GLU A 346 18.30 -4.82 -44.18
C GLU A 346 16.78 -4.82 -44.05
N LYS A 347 16.07 -5.58 -44.90
CA LYS A 347 14.64 -5.85 -44.73
C LYS A 347 14.44 -7.06 -43.83
N VAL A 348 13.70 -6.88 -42.75
CA VAL A 348 13.42 -7.93 -41.76
C VAL A 348 11.93 -8.08 -41.49
N LYS A 349 11.52 -9.32 -41.23
CA LYS A 349 10.17 -9.62 -40.77
C LYS A 349 9.98 -9.04 -39.36
N ALA A 350 8.88 -8.34 -39.16
CA ALA A 350 8.51 -7.79 -37.86
C ALA A 350 7.01 -7.93 -37.59
N GLU A 351 6.67 -8.08 -36.32
CA GLU A 351 5.31 -7.92 -35.80
C GLU A 351 5.26 -6.61 -35.02
N ARG A 352 4.35 -5.71 -35.38
CA ARG A 352 4.28 -4.35 -34.83
C ARG A 352 2.92 -4.12 -34.21
N TYR A 353 2.91 -3.64 -32.97
CA TYR A 353 1.71 -3.40 -32.18
C TYR A 353 1.75 -1.98 -31.64
N MET A 354 0.87 -1.12 -32.13
CA MET A 354 0.83 0.29 -31.79
C MET A 354 -0.45 0.63 -31.05
N VAL A 355 -0.31 0.96 -29.77
CA VAL A 355 -1.42 1.41 -28.93
C VAL A 355 -1.47 2.93 -28.95
N ILE A 356 -2.58 3.52 -29.37
CA ILE A 356 -2.75 4.98 -29.45
C ILE A 356 -3.81 5.43 -28.46
N TYR A 357 -3.48 6.45 -27.67
CA TYR A 357 -4.38 7.12 -26.74
C TYR A 357 -4.69 8.54 -27.25
N LEU A 358 -5.97 8.80 -27.50
CA LEU A 358 -6.52 10.05 -28.01
C LEU A 358 -7.43 10.70 -26.96
N PRO A 359 -6.93 11.67 -26.16
CA PRO A 359 -7.76 12.50 -25.28
C PRO A 359 -8.91 13.18 -26.03
N HIS A 360 -10.10 13.21 -25.44
CA HIS A 360 -11.26 13.92 -25.99
C HIS A 360 -11.23 15.39 -25.57
N VAL A 361 -10.18 16.09 -25.99
CA VAL A 361 -10.02 17.54 -25.83
C VAL A 361 -9.62 18.16 -27.16
N GLU A 362 -9.70 19.49 -27.27
CA GLU A 362 -9.23 20.24 -28.44
C GLU A 362 -8.00 21.08 -28.10
N LYS A 363 -7.91 21.58 -26.86
CA LYS A 363 -6.85 22.50 -26.43
C LYS A 363 -5.99 21.91 -25.31
N ALA A 364 -4.80 22.49 -25.13
CA ALA A 364 -3.87 22.02 -24.11
C ALA A 364 -4.38 22.31 -22.68
N GLU A 365 -5.07 23.42 -22.47
CA GLU A 365 -5.59 23.89 -21.16
C GLU A 365 -6.67 22.96 -20.61
N GLU A 366 -7.27 22.18 -21.51
CA GLU A 366 -8.28 21.20 -21.18
C GLU A 366 -7.68 19.93 -20.56
N ILE A 367 -6.40 19.63 -20.78
CA ILE A 367 -5.77 18.43 -20.22
C ILE A 367 -5.68 18.54 -18.69
N PRO A 368 -6.27 17.60 -17.92
CA PRO A 368 -6.14 17.59 -16.46
C PRO A 368 -4.71 17.36 -16.00
N PHE A 369 -4.38 17.79 -14.77
CA PHE A 369 -3.01 17.77 -14.26
C PHE A 369 -2.37 16.37 -14.26
N TYR A 370 -3.18 15.32 -14.06
CA TYR A 370 -2.71 13.94 -13.99
C TYR A 370 -2.31 13.33 -15.35
N HIS A 371 -2.65 13.96 -16.47
CA HIS A 371 -2.41 13.43 -17.82
C HIS A 371 -1.28 14.24 -18.50
N PRO A 372 -0.42 13.62 -19.34
CA PRO A 372 0.54 14.36 -20.14
C PRO A 372 -0.18 15.37 -21.04
N LYS A 373 0.34 16.61 -21.12
CA LYS A 373 -0.23 17.73 -21.87
C LYS A 373 0.04 17.59 -23.38
N VAL A 374 -0.51 16.53 -23.98
CA VAL A 374 -0.30 16.12 -25.37
C VAL A 374 -1.63 15.91 -26.08
N ALA A 375 -1.67 16.14 -27.39
CA ALA A 375 -2.86 15.92 -28.21
C ALA A 375 -3.11 14.42 -28.44
N ALA A 376 -2.03 13.62 -28.53
CA ALA A 376 -2.09 12.17 -28.57
C ALA A 376 -0.79 11.52 -28.07
N LEU A 377 -0.89 10.26 -27.66
CA LEU A 377 0.23 9.41 -27.26
C LEU A 377 0.16 8.08 -28.03
N ALA A 378 1.28 7.62 -28.57
CA ALA A 378 1.40 6.30 -29.18
C ALA A 378 2.50 5.48 -28.48
N ILE A 379 2.21 4.21 -28.24
CA ILE A 379 3.12 3.22 -27.69
C ILE A 379 3.30 2.13 -28.75
N LEU A 380 4.49 2.04 -29.33
CA LEU A 380 4.82 1.07 -30.36
C LEU A 380 5.69 -0.04 -29.77
N TYR A 381 5.26 -1.29 -29.96
CA TYR A 381 6.09 -2.47 -29.77
C TYR A 381 6.42 -3.10 -31.12
N THR A 382 7.70 -3.13 -31.48
CA THR A 382 8.22 -3.82 -32.67
C THR A 382 8.94 -5.09 -32.22
N TYR A 383 8.42 -6.24 -32.61
CA TYR A 383 8.97 -7.56 -32.32
C TYR A 383 9.58 -8.18 -33.58
N LEU A 384 10.76 -8.76 -33.46
CA LEU A 384 11.50 -9.44 -34.51
C LEU A 384 11.46 -10.95 -34.21
N PRO A 385 10.60 -11.73 -34.91
CA PRO A 385 10.42 -13.16 -34.62
C PRO A 385 11.68 -13.98 -34.88
N SER A 386 12.50 -13.54 -35.84
CA SER A 386 13.78 -14.16 -36.17
C SER A 386 14.87 -13.57 -35.29
N LYS A 387 15.48 -14.43 -34.45
CA LYS A 387 16.54 -14.04 -33.52
C LYS A 387 17.79 -13.59 -34.30
N GLN A 388 18.04 -12.28 -34.33
CA GLN A 388 19.31 -11.73 -34.84
C GLN A 388 20.36 -11.76 -33.71
N GLU A 389 21.56 -12.26 -34.01
CA GLU A 389 22.63 -12.41 -33.03
C GLU A 389 23.07 -11.03 -32.48
N GLY A 390 23.05 -10.87 -31.16
CA GLY A 390 23.42 -9.61 -30.51
C GLY A 390 22.36 -8.49 -30.52
N ARG A 391 21.10 -8.76 -30.91
CA ARG A 391 19.97 -7.81 -30.83
C ARG A 391 18.85 -8.33 -29.94
N ALA A 392 18.23 -7.44 -29.17
CA ALA A 392 16.99 -7.77 -28.46
C ALA A 392 15.88 -8.13 -29.46
N PRO A 393 15.01 -9.10 -29.14
CA PRO A 393 13.93 -9.50 -30.03
C PRO A 393 12.81 -8.44 -30.11
N GLY A 394 12.79 -7.43 -29.23
CA GLY A 394 11.79 -6.39 -29.23
C GLY A 394 12.35 -4.99 -28.97
N THR A 395 11.64 -3.98 -29.48
CA THR A 395 11.87 -2.55 -29.19
C THR A 395 10.55 -1.89 -28.83
N LEU A 396 10.50 -1.22 -27.68
CA LEU A 396 9.37 -0.40 -27.24
C LEU A 396 9.70 1.07 -27.45
N SER A 397 8.77 1.83 -28.00
CA SER A 397 8.93 3.27 -28.22
C SER A 397 7.65 4.03 -27.85
N ILE A 398 7.82 5.23 -27.32
CA ILE A 398 6.74 6.18 -27.03
C ILE A 398 6.88 7.40 -27.93
N PHE A 399 5.78 7.79 -28.54
CA PHE A 399 5.64 8.97 -29.39
C PHE A 399 4.56 9.89 -28.84
N TYR A 400 4.79 11.19 -28.93
CA TYR A 400 3.80 12.22 -28.63
C TYR A 400 3.43 13.01 -29.88
N GLN A 401 2.14 13.29 -30.01
CA GLN A 401 1.65 14.39 -30.83
C GLN A 401 1.44 15.57 -29.89
N LEU A 402 2.25 16.62 -30.04
CA LEU A 402 2.20 17.80 -29.20
C LEU A 402 1.09 18.76 -29.66
N PHE A 403 0.61 19.60 -28.75
CA PHE A 403 -0.18 20.75 -29.17
C PHE A 403 0.75 21.80 -29.81
N PRO A 404 0.28 22.61 -30.78
CA PRO A 404 1.13 23.59 -31.47
C PRO A 404 1.91 24.53 -30.54
N ASP A 405 1.31 24.92 -29.42
CA ASP A 405 1.90 25.87 -28.45
C ASP A 405 2.57 25.19 -27.25
N VAL A 406 2.69 23.85 -27.23
CA VAL A 406 3.25 23.10 -26.10
C VAL A 406 4.52 22.37 -26.54
N PRO A 407 5.72 22.85 -26.16
CA PRO A 407 6.95 22.17 -26.49
C PRO A 407 7.11 20.88 -25.67
N LEU A 408 7.97 19.98 -26.14
CA LEU A 408 8.42 18.85 -25.34
C LEU A 408 9.24 19.38 -24.15
N ASP A 409 8.84 19.04 -22.93
CA ASP A 409 9.51 19.46 -21.71
C ASP A 409 10.00 18.25 -20.88
N ASN A 410 10.81 18.53 -19.86
CA ASN A 410 11.35 17.51 -18.96
C ASN A 410 10.25 16.73 -18.20
N ARG A 411 9.04 17.27 -18.07
CA ARG A 411 7.93 16.56 -17.41
C ARG A 411 7.38 15.50 -18.37
N LEU A 412 7.11 15.87 -19.62
CA LEU A 412 6.66 14.96 -20.67
C LEU A 412 7.66 13.82 -20.90
N GLU A 413 8.95 14.13 -20.99
CA GLU A 413 9.99 13.11 -21.15
C GLU A 413 10.02 12.11 -19.99
N ARG A 414 9.97 12.59 -18.75
CA ARG A 414 9.92 11.73 -17.56
C ARG A 414 8.64 10.91 -17.49
N THR A 415 7.51 11.47 -17.91
CA THR A 415 6.23 10.74 -18.00
C THR A 415 6.32 9.61 -19.02
N ALA A 416 6.88 9.85 -20.21
CA ALA A 416 7.12 8.81 -21.21
C ALA A 416 8.05 7.72 -20.67
N LEU A 417 9.19 8.11 -20.08
CA LEU A 417 10.18 7.17 -19.55
C LEU A 417 9.57 6.25 -18.49
N ARG A 418 8.80 6.82 -17.57
CA ARG A 418 8.12 6.06 -16.51
C ARG A 418 7.08 5.09 -17.08
N MET A 419 6.30 5.53 -18.07
CA MET A 419 5.32 4.66 -18.73
C MET A 419 6.01 3.47 -19.42
N LEU A 420 7.10 3.73 -20.15
CA LEU A 420 7.90 2.70 -20.83
C LEU A 420 8.47 1.68 -19.83
N GLU A 421 9.00 2.15 -18.70
CA GLU A 421 9.54 1.33 -17.62
C GLU A 421 8.45 0.43 -17.00
N VAL A 422 7.25 0.98 -16.73
CA VAL A 422 6.12 0.21 -16.18
C VAL A 422 5.70 -0.89 -17.16
N ILE A 423 5.57 -0.58 -18.45
CA ILE A 423 5.20 -1.57 -19.47
C ILE A 423 6.24 -2.70 -19.53
N HIS A 424 7.53 -2.35 -19.66
CA HIS A 424 8.62 -3.33 -19.71
C HIS A 424 8.63 -4.24 -18.47
N LYS A 425 8.60 -3.64 -17.28
CA LYS A 425 8.61 -4.35 -16.00
C LYS A 425 7.41 -5.29 -15.86
N HIS A 426 6.21 -4.83 -16.24
CA HIS A 426 5.00 -5.64 -16.10
C HIS A 426 4.97 -6.79 -17.11
N SER A 427 5.41 -6.58 -18.35
CA SER A 427 5.48 -7.63 -19.37
C SER A 427 6.51 -8.70 -19.00
N ARG A 428 7.71 -8.29 -18.53
CA ARG A 428 8.72 -9.22 -17.98
C ARG A 428 8.24 -9.97 -16.74
N GLY A 429 7.55 -9.27 -15.83
CA GLY A 429 6.96 -9.88 -14.65
C GLY A 429 5.98 -10.99 -15.01
N ARG A 430 5.05 -10.73 -15.94
CA ARG A 430 4.10 -11.74 -16.43
C ARG A 430 4.79 -12.92 -17.11
N GLN A 431 5.78 -12.65 -17.96
CA GLN A 431 6.59 -13.69 -18.59
C GLN A 431 7.30 -14.58 -17.55
N ALA A 432 7.77 -14.00 -16.44
CA ALA A 432 8.38 -14.72 -15.33
C ALA A 432 7.37 -15.46 -14.43
N GLY A 433 6.08 -15.48 -14.78
CA GLY A 433 5.03 -16.13 -14.00
C GLY A 433 4.54 -15.32 -12.80
N TYR A 434 4.65 -13.98 -12.82
CA TYR A 434 4.05 -13.15 -11.79
C TYR A 434 2.53 -13.30 -11.77
N VAL A 435 2.01 -13.81 -10.65
CA VAL A 435 0.58 -13.87 -10.35
C VAL A 435 0.27 -12.84 -9.27
N LYS A 436 -0.78 -12.04 -9.50
CA LYS A 436 -1.29 -11.09 -8.51
C LYS A 436 -1.78 -11.88 -7.29
N ARG A 437 -1.27 -11.58 -6.10
CA ARG A 437 -1.60 -12.31 -4.86
C ARG A 437 -2.74 -11.70 -4.05
N VAL A 438 -3.06 -10.44 -4.34
CA VAL A 438 -4.04 -9.66 -3.58
C VAL A 438 -5.15 -9.26 -4.54
N HIS A 439 -6.31 -9.85 -4.35
CA HIS A 439 -7.52 -9.51 -5.07
C HIS A 439 -8.32 -8.55 -4.18
N HIS A 440 -8.65 -7.39 -4.73
CA HIS A 440 -9.50 -6.40 -4.08
C HIS A 440 -10.86 -6.46 -4.76
N ASP A 441 -11.86 -5.84 -4.14
CA ASP A 441 -13.18 -5.61 -4.73
C ASP A 441 -13.88 -6.94 -5.04
N GLN A 442 -13.74 -7.93 -4.14
CA GLN A 442 -14.32 -9.27 -4.30
C GLN A 442 -15.74 -9.34 -3.76
N ILE A 443 -16.04 -8.57 -2.71
CA ILE A 443 -17.35 -8.53 -2.07
C ILE A 443 -18.15 -7.31 -2.53
N VAL A 444 -17.52 -6.13 -2.50
CA VAL A 444 -18.10 -4.86 -2.96
C VAL A 444 -17.31 -4.41 -4.18
N ASP A 445 -17.99 -4.03 -5.26
CA ASP A 445 -17.30 -3.63 -6.48
C ASP A 445 -16.54 -2.29 -6.31
N LYS A 446 -15.47 -2.15 -7.09
CA LYS A 446 -14.56 -1.00 -7.04
C LYS A 446 -15.27 0.33 -7.26
N LYS A 447 -16.32 0.35 -8.10
CA LYS A 447 -17.00 1.59 -8.47
C LYS A 447 -17.85 2.06 -7.30
N ARG A 448 -18.74 1.20 -6.77
CA ARG A 448 -19.60 1.54 -5.61
C ARG A 448 -18.79 1.95 -4.40
N PHE A 449 -17.80 1.16 -4.00
CA PHE A 449 -16.89 1.54 -2.92
C PHE A 449 -16.21 2.89 -3.18
N GLY A 450 -15.67 3.08 -4.39
CA GLY A 450 -14.91 4.28 -4.74
C GLY A 450 -15.76 5.55 -4.76
N ASP A 451 -17.02 5.45 -5.19
CA ASP A 451 -17.97 6.57 -5.25
C ASP A 451 -18.40 6.96 -3.83
N THR A 452 -18.81 6.01 -3.00
CA THR A 452 -19.19 6.24 -1.60
C THR A 452 -18.03 6.77 -0.76
N TYR A 453 -16.81 6.21 -0.92
CA TYR A 453 -15.63 6.71 -0.24
C TYR A 453 -15.27 8.15 -0.64
N ALA A 454 -15.37 8.49 -1.93
CA ALA A 454 -15.09 9.83 -2.41
C ALA A 454 -16.10 10.87 -1.87
N ASP A 455 -17.38 10.50 -1.78
CA ASP A 455 -18.42 11.33 -1.18
C ASP A 455 -18.17 11.55 0.32
N LEU A 456 -18.00 10.47 1.10
CA LEU A 456 -17.69 10.54 2.53
C LEU A 456 -16.44 11.40 2.80
N LYS A 457 -15.36 11.16 2.05
CA LYS A 457 -14.14 11.97 2.15
C LYS A 457 -14.39 13.44 1.82
N GLY A 458 -15.22 13.71 0.82
CA GLY A 458 -15.58 15.05 0.38
C GLY A 458 -16.40 15.83 1.41
N ARG A 459 -17.20 15.15 2.25
CA ARG A 459 -18.06 15.74 3.27
C ARG A 459 -17.39 15.84 4.64
N TYR A 460 -16.65 14.81 5.06
CA TYR A 460 -16.21 14.68 6.45
C TYR A 460 -14.72 14.96 6.68
N ALA A 461 -13.85 14.64 5.73
CA ALA A 461 -12.42 14.52 6.04
C ALA A 461 -11.78 15.80 6.56
N GLN A 462 -12.11 16.95 5.95
CA GLN A 462 -11.49 18.23 6.32
C GLN A 462 -11.81 18.62 7.77
N ASP A 463 -13.08 18.52 8.16
CA ASP A 463 -13.52 18.92 9.49
C ASP A 463 -13.05 17.94 10.56
N LEU A 464 -13.09 16.62 10.27
CA LEU A 464 -12.60 15.59 11.18
C LEU A 464 -11.08 15.70 11.42
N ILE A 465 -10.29 15.95 10.37
CA ILE A 465 -8.83 16.12 10.49
C ILE A 465 -8.51 17.38 11.30
N LYS A 466 -9.20 18.49 11.02
CA LYS A 466 -8.99 19.76 11.72
C LYS A 466 -9.40 19.67 13.20
N GLY A 467 -10.47 18.93 13.50
CA GLY A 467 -11.01 18.74 14.85
C GLY A 467 -10.37 17.58 15.63
N TRP A 468 -9.29 16.97 15.12
CA TRP A 468 -8.71 15.77 15.73
C TRP A 468 -8.06 16.05 17.09
N VAL A 469 -8.44 15.27 18.11
CA VAL A 469 -7.98 15.45 19.50
C VAL A 469 -7.18 14.28 20.06
N GLU A 470 -7.00 13.20 19.28
CA GLU A 470 -6.14 12.08 19.66
C GLU A 470 -4.67 12.36 19.34
N GLN A 471 -3.77 11.61 19.97
CA GLN A 471 -2.33 11.73 19.72
C GLN A 471 -1.90 11.10 18.38
N THR A 472 -2.77 10.29 17.79
CA THR A 472 -2.49 9.57 16.55
C THR A 472 -2.64 10.48 15.32
N PRO A 473 -2.00 10.15 14.17
CA PRO A 473 -2.09 10.97 12.97
C PRO A 473 -3.51 11.02 12.38
N PRO A 474 -4.14 12.21 12.26
CA PRO A 474 -5.53 12.33 11.85
C PRO A 474 -5.79 11.78 10.45
N GLU A 475 -4.92 12.08 9.48
CA GLU A 475 -5.13 11.67 8.09
C GLU A 475 -5.19 10.16 7.97
N LYS A 476 -4.37 9.44 8.74
CA LYS A 476 -4.36 7.98 8.70
C LYS A 476 -5.68 7.42 9.22
N HIS A 477 -6.10 7.80 10.42
CA HIS A 477 -7.27 7.24 11.08
C HIS A 477 -8.59 7.71 10.43
N VAL A 478 -8.70 8.99 10.09
CA VAL A 478 -9.90 9.52 9.41
C VAL A 478 -10.09 8.84 8.05
N PHE A 479 -9.04 8.72 7.23
CA PHE A 479 -9.19 8.06 5.92
C PHE A 479 -9.38 6.54 6.01
N GLU A 480 -8.88 5.91 7.07
CA GLU A 480 -9.14 4.49 7.38
C GLU A 480 -10.60 4.27 7.74
N ASP A 481 -11.14 5.01 8.72
CA ASP A 481 -12.53 4.86 9.16
C ASP A 481 -13.53 5.26 8.07
N LEU A 482 -13.24 6.29 7.26
CA LEU A 482 -14.07 6.62 6.09
C LEU A 482 -14.09 5.49 5.05
N GLY A 483 -12.98 4.78 4.88
CA GLY A 483 -12.90 3.64 3.97
C GLY A 483 -13.66 2.43 4.50
N ILE A 484 -13.56 2.16 5.80
CA ILE A 484 -14.33 1.08 6.45
C ILE A 484 -15.83 1.39 6.39
N ALA A 485 -16.22 2.64 6.69
CA ALA A 485 -17.61 3.09 6.57
C ALA A 485 -18.16 2.91 5.16
N ALA A 486 -17.41 3.35 4.13
CA ALA A 486 -17.81 3.16 2.73
C ALA A 486 -18.03 1.68 2.39
N PHE A 487 -17.12 0.80 2.82
CA PHE A 487 -17.26 -0.64 2.58
C PHE A 487 -18.49 -1.22 3.29
N LEU A 488 -18.70 -0.87 4.57
CA LEU A 488 -19.82 -1.36 5.38
C LEU A 488 -21.17 -0.91 4.81
N MET A 489 -21.30 0.36 4.44
CA MET A 489 -22.53 0.89 3.84
C MET A 489 -22.89 0.12 2.57
N GLU A 490 -21.93 -0.09 1.67
CA GLU A 490 -22.19 -0.85 0.44
C GLU A 490 -22.48 -2.33 0.69
N LEU A 491 -21.77 -2.94 1.65
CA LEU A 491 -22.03 -4.31 2.09
C LEU A 491 -23.47 -4.46 2.62
N TRP A 492 -23.93 -3.51 3.42
CA TRP A 492 -25.27 -3.52 3.99
C TRP A 492 -26.36 -3.22 2.96
N VAL A 493 -26.07 -2.38 1.96
CA VAL A 493 -26.98 -2.21 0.80
C VAL A 493 -27.19 -3.55 0.08
N ASP A 494 -26.15 -4.37 -0.05
CA ASP A 494 -26.27 -5.71 -0.66
C ASP A 494 -26.98 -6.71 0.24
N MET A 495 -26.76 -6.65 1.56
CA MET A 495 -27.37 -7.57 2.52
C MET A 495 -28.85 -7.30 2.77
N TYR A 496 -29.26 -6.03 2.82
CA TYR A 496 -30.57 -5.62 3.31
C TYR A 496 -31.43 -4.89 2.26
N GLY A 497 -30.87 -4.54 1.10
CA GLY A 497 -31.57 -3.79 0.05
C GLY A 497 -32.57 -4.59 -0.79
N GLY A 498 -32.61 -5.91 -0.61
CA GLY A 498 -33.41 -6.87 -1.39
C GLY A 498 -32.81 -7.19 -2.76
N GLU A 499 -33.29 -8.29 -3.37
CA GLU A 499 -33.02 -8.59 -4.78
C GLU A 499 -33.92 -7.72 -5.67
N ASP A 500 -33.34 -7.16 -6.73
CA ASP A 500 -34.15 -6.53 -7.76
C ASP A 500 -34.84 -7.65 -8.53
N SER A 501 -36.17 -7.73 -8.46
CA SER A 501 -37.00 -8.78 -9.08
C SER A 501 -36.99 -8.80 -10.61
N GLU A 502 -36.02 -8.14 -11.25
CA GLU A 502 -35.76 -8.18 -12.67
C GLU A 502 -34.26 -8.39 -12.88
N GLN A 503 -33.90 -9.54 -13.46
CA GLN A 503 -32.58 -9.80 -14.05
C GLN A 503 -32.25 -8.68 -15.05
N THR A 504 -31.61 -7.62 -14.58
CA THR A 504 -30.96 -6.65 -15.45
C THR A 504 -29.60 -7.25 -15.79
N THR A 505 -29.59 -8.02 -16.88
CA THR A 505 -28.38 -8.38 -17.59
C THR A 505 -27.60 -7.09 -17.89
N TYR A 506 -26.50 -6.89 -17.16
CA TYR A 506 -25.51 -5.87 -17.43
C TYR A 506 -24.90 -6.15 -18.81
N LEU A 507 -25.51 -5.68 -19.89
CA LEU A 507 -24.97 -5.54 -21.25
C LEU A 507 -26.09 -5.04 -22.19
N SER A 508 -26.49 -3.76 -22.10
CA SER A 508 -27.01 -2.96 -23.22
C SER A 508 -27.35 -1.53 -22.79
N PRO A 509 -26.97 -0.49 -23.57
CA PRO A 509 -27.34 0.89 -23.28
C PRO A 509 -28.81 1.16 -23.65
N ALA A 510 -29.59 1.69 -22.70
CA ALA A 510 -30.94 2.16 -22.95
C ALA A 510 -30.94 3.44 -23.83
N PRO A 511 -31.92 3.62 -24.73
CA PRO A 511 -32.06 4.84 -25.52
C PRO A 511 -32.66 5.97 -24.67
N ILE A 512 -32.09 7.18 -24.73
CA ILE A 512 -32.61 8.35 -24.02
C ILE A 512 -33.19 9.33 -25.04
N ASN A 513 -34.51 9.50 -25.00
CA ASN A 513 -35.20 10.64 -25.60
C ASN A 513 -34.99 11.89 -24.72
N GLY A 514 -34.84 13.04 -25.37
CA GLY A 514 -34.48 14.30 -24.75
C GLY A 514 -35.49 14.81 -23.72
N GLY A 515 -35.13 14.65 -22.46
CA GLY A 515 -35.65 15.33 -21.28
C GLY A 515 -34.58 15.25 -20.20
N VAL A 516 -34.53 16.20 -19.27
CA VAL A 516 -33.64 16.13 -18.09
C VAL A 516 -34.23 15.08 -17.13
N GLU A 517 -34.13 13.81 -17.49
CA GLU A 517 -34.43 12.68 -16.62
C GLU A 517 -33.11 12.22 -15.98
N GLN A 518 -33.09 12.14 -14.64
CA GLN A 518 -32.01 11.46 -13.93
C GLN A 518 -31.95 10.00 -14.42
N PRO A 519 -30.76 9.42 -14.63
CA PRO A 519 -30.64 8.07 -15.17
C PRO A 519 -31.38 7.07 -14.28
N LYS A 520 -32.27 6.25 -14.86
CA LYS A 520 -33.14 5.28 -14.17
C LYS A 520 -32.41 4.39 -13.15
N ASP A 521 -31.14 4.09 -13.41
CA ASP A 521 -30.30 3.24 -12.56
C ASP A 521 -29.93 3.91 -11.21
N GLU A 522 -29.81 5.24 -11.19
CA GLU A 522 -29.44 5.99 -9.98
C GLU A 522 -30.62 6.10 -9.01
N GLU A 523 -31.83 6.34 -9.53
CA GLU A 523 -33.05 6.38 -8.72
C GLU A 523 -33.39 4.99 -8.14
N ALA A 524 -33.21 3.93 -8.92
CA ALA A 524 -33.40 2.56 -8.45
C ALA A 524 -32.43 2.21 -7.31
N TYR A 525 -31.17 2.61 -7.46
CA TYR A 525 -30.15 2.38 -6.43
C TYR A 525 -30.40 3.20 -5.16
N ILE A 526 -30.85 4.46 -5.27
CA ILE A 526 -31.26 5.26 -4.09
C ILE A 526 -32.39 4.56 -3.33
N LYS A 527 -33.42 4.05 -4.03
CA LYS A 527 -34.51 3.27 -3.41
C LYS A 527 -33.97 2.00 -2.74
N LYS A 528 -32.97 1.34 -3.33
CA LYS A 528 -32.31 0.18 -2.73
C LYS A 528 -31.61 0.54 -1.41
N ILE A 529 -30.92 1.68 -1.35
CA ILE A 529 -30.31 2.19 -0.11
C ILE A 529 -31.38 2.45 0.96
N GLU A 530 -32.50 3.08 0.60
CA GLU A 530 -33.59 3.35 1.54
C GLU A 530 -34.21 2.07 2.09
N ARG A 531 -34.48 1.07 1.23
CA ARG A 531 -34.92 -0.27 1.65
C ARG A 531 -33.92 -0.90 2.62
N ALA A 532 -32.63 -0.84 2.28
CA ALA A 532 -31.57 -1.42 3.10
C ALA A 532 -31.51 -0.78 4.48
N LYS A 533 -31.55 0.55 4.58
CA LYS A 533 -31.56 1.26 5.86
C LYS A 533 -32.80 0.95 6.69
N SER A 534 -33.95 0.79 6.05
CA SER A 534 -35.20 0.43 6.73
C SER A 534 -35.21 -1.02 7.25
N ALA A 535 -34.54 -1.93 6.57
CA ALA A 535 -34.43 -3.34 6.94
C ALA A 535 -33.21 -3.66 7.82
N PHE A 536 -32.33 -2.68 8.04
CA PHE A 536 -31.10 -2.85 8.79
C PHE A 536 -31.40 -3.07 10.29
N PRO A 537 -30.94 -4.18 10.91
CA PRO A 537 -31.18 -4.47 12.33
C PRO A 537 -30.39 -3.58 13.31
N GLY A 538 -29.45 -2.79 12.80
CA GLY A 538 -28.51 -2.00 13.58
C GLY A 538 -27.13 -2.69 13.71
N PHE A 539 -26.14 -1.94 14.20
CA PHE A 539 -24.79 -2.47 14.45
C PHE A 539 -24.29 -2.20 15.87
N VAL A 540 -23.27 -2.97 16.26
CA VAL A 540 -22.41 -2.72 17.41
C VAL A 540 -20.95 -2.74 17.01
N ASP A 541 -20.18 -1.71 17.37
CA ASP A 541 -18.72 -1.67 17.19
C ASP A 541 -18.01 -2.01 18.50
N ILE A 542 -17.40 -3.20 18.56
CA ILE A 542 -16.73 -3.72 19.76
C ILE A 542 -15.27 -3.28 19.77
N GLY A 543 -14.84 -2.57 20.82
CA GLY A 543 -13.52 -1.95 20.85
C GLY A 543 -13.43 -0.76 19.88
N CYS A 544 -14.48 0.06 19.84
CA CYS A 544 -14.65 1.15 18.88
C CYS A 544 -13.60 2.27 18.97
N GLY A 545 -12.75 2.27 20.01
CA GLY A 545 -11.65 3.20 20.18
C GLY A 545 -12.10 4.66 20.10
N ASN A 546 -11.67 5.37 19.06
CA ASN A 546 -11.96 6.80 18.90
C ASN A 546 -13.46 7.11 18.65
N GLY A 547 -14.30 6.10 18.34
CA GLY A 547 -15.74 6.24 18.12
C GLY A 547 -16.13 6.88 16.78
N LEU A 548 -15.16 7.18 15.90
CA LEU A 548 -15.39 7.88 14.64
C LEU A 548 -16.23 7.04 13.66
N LEU A 549 -15.98 5.74 13.57
CA LEU A 549 -16.77 4.85 12.71
C LEU A 549 -18.25 4.86 13.11
N VAL A 550 -18.53 4.76 14.41
CA VAL A 550 -19.89 4.85 14.97
C VAL A 550 -20.54 6.18 14.61
N HIS A 551 -19.80 7.29 14.76
CA HIS A 551 -20.27 8.62 14.40
C HIS A 551 -20.66 8.74 12.93
N ILE A 552 -19.77 8.30 12.01
CA ILE A 552 -20.00 8.40 10.57
C ILE A 552 -21.24 7.58 10.18
N LEU A 553 -21.30 6.31 10.59
CA LEU A 553 -22.38 5.40 10.20
C LEU A 553 -23.75 5.90 10.67
N ASN A 554 -23.86 6.36 11.93
CA ASN A 554 -25.10 6.95 12.45
C ASN A 554 -25.47 8.25 11.73
N THR A 555 -24.49 9.09 11.38
CA THR A 555 -24.75 10.32 10.61
C THR A 555 -25.24 10.00 9.19
N GLU A 556 -24.76 8.90 8.60
CA GLU A 556 -25.24 8.37 7.32
C GLU A 556 -26.60 7.66 7.41
N GLY A 557 -27.21 7.56 8.60
CA GLY A 557 -28.52 6.94 8.80
C GLY A 557 -28.49 5.42 9.02
N TRP A 558 -27.31 4.84 9.25
CA TRP A 558 -27.16 3.47 9.71
C TRP A 558 -27.09 3.48 11.24
N HIS A 559 -28.17 3.07 11.91
CA HIS A 559 -28.27 3.18 13.36
C HIS A 559 -27.44 2.12 14.08
N GLY A 560 -26.79 2.49 15.17
CA GLY A 560 -25.99 1.56 15.95
C GLY A 560 -25.26 2.25 17.09
N TRP A 561 -24.49 1.48 17.82
CA TRP A 561 -23.72 1.96 18.98
C TRP A 561 -22.34 1.30 19.02
N GLY A 562 -21.48 1.77 19.90
CA GLY A 562 -20.18 1.17 20.11
C GLY A 562 -19.71 1.34 21.53
N PHE A 563 -18.77 0.50 21.94
CA PHE A 563 -18.18 0.60 23.25
C PHE A 563 -16.69 0.27 23.20
N ASP A 564 -15.97 0.82 24.18
CA ASP A 564 -14.55 0.57 24.38
C ASP A 564 -14.30 0.41 25.88
N ALA A 565 -13.27 -0.36 26.24
CA ALA A 565 -12.89 -0.52 27.64
C ALA A 565 -12.44 0.81 28.27
N ARG A 566 -12.07 1.80 27.47
CA ARG A 566 -11.66 3.13 27.92
C ARG A 566 -12.28 4.23 27.07
N ARG A 567 -12.92 5.20 27.72
CA ARG A 567 -13.45 6.39 27.04
C ARG A 567 -12.32 7.20 26.40
N ARG A 568 -12.47 7.53 25.11
CA ARG A 568 -11.50 8.34 24.36
C ARG A 568 -11.83 9.84 24.39
N LYS A 569 -10.84 10.67 24.10
CA LYS A 569 -11.01 12.14 24.11
C LYS A 569 -11.99 12.59 23.04
N THR A 570 -11.89 11.96 21.86
CA THR A 570 -12.71 12.26 20.68
C THR A 570 -14.20 12.15 20.96
N TRP A 571 -14.64 11.28 21.86
CA TRP A 571 -16.07 11.12 22.16
C TRP A 571 -16.72 12.43 22.60
N SER A 572 -15.98 13.27 23.34
CA SER A 572 -16.51 14.56 23.82
C SER A 572 -16.65 15.61 22.71
N THR A 573 -16.11 15.34 21.52
CA THR A 573 -16.18 16.23 20.36
C THR A 573 -17.40 15.96 19.47
N PHE A 574 -18.03 14.78 19.61
CA PHE A 574 -19.20 14.42 18.82
C PHE A 574 -20.48 15.08 19.34
N PRO A 575 -21.53 15.22 18.50
CA PRO A 575 -22.85 15.66 18.95
C PRO A 575 -23.39 14.80 20.09
N SER A 576 -24.19 15.38 21.00
CA SER A 576 -24.71 14.66 22.17
C SER A 576 -25.46 13.38 21.80
N SER A 577 -26.19 13.37 20.68
CA SER A 577 -26.88 12.17 20.17
C SER A 577 -25.93 10.98 19.93
N ILE A 578 -24.72 11.25 19.45
CA ILE A 578 -23.69 10.23 19.20
C ILE A 578 -22.97 9.86 20.49
N GLN A 579 -22.77 10.81 21.41
CA GLN A 579 -22.19 10.50 22.72
C GLN A 579 -23.02 9.49 23.51
N PHE A 580 -24.35 9.52 23.37
CA PHE A 580 -25.25 8.51 23.97
C PHE A 580 -25.18 7.14 23.31
N GLN A 581 -24.54 7.02 22.15
CA GLN A 581 -24.33 5.76 21.44
C GLN A 581 -22.91 5.19 21.68
N LEU A 582 -22.13 5.81 22.56
CA LEU A 582 -20.76 5.43 22.87
C LEU A 582 -20.62 5.16 24.37
N GLU A 583 -20.32 3.92 24.74
CA GLU A 583 -20.30 3.49 26.14
C GLU A 583 -18.91 2.99 26.59
N GLU A 584 -18.50 3.36 27.80
CA GLU A 584 -17.27 2.83 28.42
C GLU A 584 -17.60 1.49 29.10
N LEU A 585 -17.34 0.38 28.40
CA LEU A 585 -17.68 -0.98 28.85
C LEU A 585 -16.51 -1.95 28.62
N LEU A 586 -16.30 -2.84 29.59
CA LEU A 586 -15.41 -3.99 29.43
C LEU A 586 -16.23 -5.21 28.96
N LEU A 587 -15.87 -5.78 27.82
CA LEU A 587 -16.50 -7.02 27.35
C LEU A 587 -15.90 -8.24 28.07
N VAL A 588 -16.76 -8.97 28.79
CA VAL A 588 -16.45 -10.24 29.42
C VAL A 588 -17.41 -11.28 28.83
N PRO A 589 -16.96 -12.07 27.84
CA PRO A 589 -17.83 -13.02 27.14
C PRO A 589 -18.58 -13.94 28.12
N SER A 590 -19.91 -14.03 27.98
CA SER A 590 -20.81 -14.81 28.85
C SER A 590 -20.43 -16.29 28.91
N ILE A 591 -19.84 -16.80 27.83
CA ILE A 591 -19.18 -18.11 27.71
C ILE A 591 -18.18 -18.39 28.83
N LEU A 592 -17.52 -17.37 29.37
CA LEU A 592 -16.56 -17.48 30.45
C LEU A 592 -17.21 -17.60 31.84
N ASN A 593 -18.52 -17.37 31.97
CA ASN A 593 -19.21 -17.49 33.25
C ASN A 593 -19.50 -18.98 33.56
N PRO A 594 -19.42 -19.40 34.84
CA PRO A 594 -19.71 -20.78 35.22
C PRO A 594 -21.20 -21.11 35.01
N PRO A 595 -21.56 -22.37 34.69
CA PRO A 595 -22.95 -22.79 34.47
C PRO A 595 -23.89 -22.51 35.65
N SER A 596 -23.37 -22.46 36.87
CA SER A 596 -24.13 -22.21 38.11
C SER A 596 -24.43 -20.74 38.39
N ALA A 597 -23.87 -19.78 37.63
CA ALA A 597 -24.14 -18.35 37.79
C ALA A 597 -25.46 -17.91 37.11
N ALA A 598 -26.19 -18.84 36.51
CA ALA A 598 -27.51 -18.60 35.96
C ALA A 598 -28.51 -18.35 37.11
N LYS A 599 -28.79 -17.06 37.33
CA LYS A 599 -29.75 -16.44 38.26
C LYS A 599 -29.14 -16.03 39.62
N ASN A 600 -28.79 -14.74 39.71
CA ASN A 600 -28.73 -13.87 40.90
C ASN A 600 -27.38 -13.46 41.53
N GLU A 601 -26.22 -13.69 40.93
CA GLU A 601 -24.94 -13.28 41.58
C GLU A 601 -23.99 -12.40 40.75
N CYS A 602 -24.44 -11.78 39.65
CA CYS A 602 -23.57 -10.83 38.92
C CYS A 602 -23.57 -9.40 39.50
N GLU A 603 -24.56 -9.04 40.33
CA GLU A 603 -24.60 -7.73 40.99
C GLU A 603 -23.83 -7.67 42.32
N SER A 604 -23.50 -8.80 42.96
CA SER A 604 -23.02 -8.81 44.36
C SER A 604 -21.51 -9.00 44.56
N GLU A 605 -20.75 -9.56 43.60
CA GLU A 605 -19.31 -9.79 43.80
C GLU A 605 -18.40 -8.58 43.48
N TYR A 606 -18.95 -7.46 43.02
CA TYR A 606 -18.19 -6.22 42.78
C TYR A 606 -18.76 -4.97 43.47
N ALA A 607 -19.85 -5.10 44.25
CA ALA A 607 -20.48 -3.99 44.98
C ALA A 607 -19.81 -3.62 46.32
N GLY A 608 -18.69 -4.26 46.68
CA GLY A 608 -17.96 -3.95 47.91
C GLY A 608 -16.73 -3.10 47.63
N PHE A 609 -16.86 -1.76 47.61
CA PHE A 609 -15.90 -0.75 48.11
C PHE A 609 -16.35 0.65 47.69
N ALA A 610 -17.50 1.08 48.23
CA ALA A 610 -17.88 2.49 48.22
C ALA A 610 -17.06 3.27 49.26
N SER A 611 -15.81 3.59 48.95
CA SER A 611 -15.09 4.71 49.56
C SER A 611 -14.01 5.25 48.61
N GLY A 612 -14.41 6.19 47.75
CA GLY A 612 -13.53 7.17 47.10
C GLY A 612 -12.46 6.65 46.13
N LYS A 613 -12.78 6.61 44.83
CA LYS A 613 -11.94 6.90 43.63
C LYS A 613 -12.64 6.35 42.37
N GLU A 614 -12.53 7.10 41.26
CA GLU A 614 -12.96 6.84 39.85
C GLU A 614 -13.89 5.64 39.58
N ALA A 615 -15.08 5.91 39.02
CA ALA A 615 -16.07 4.89 38.64
C ALA A 615 -15.45 3.86 37.68
N LYS A 616 -15.55 2.57 38.03
CA LYS A 616 -15.19 1.47 37.13
C LYS A 616 -16.21 1.40 35.98
N PRO A 617 -15.81 1.06 34.75
CA PRO A 617 -16.73 0.90 33.63
C PRO A 617 -17.67 -0.26 33.84
N GLY A 618 -18.82 -0.20 33.18
CA GLY A 618 -19.79 -1.30 33.15
C GLY A 618 -19.22 -2.54 32.47
N LEU A 619 -19.88 -3.69 32.67
CA LEU A 619 -19.55 -4.94 32.01
C LEU A 619 -20.59 -5.23 30.91
N HIS A 620 -20.12 -5.73 29.76
CA HIS A 620 -20.97 -6.29 28.72
C HIS A 620 -20.65 -7.77 28.54
N ASP A 621 -21.67 -8.62 28.45
CA ASP A 621 -21.51 -10.08 28.41
C ASP A 621 -21.27 -10.63 26.99
N GLY A 622 -21.37 -9.78 25.98
CA GLY A 622 -21.11 -10.11 24.58
C GLY A 622 -22.29 -10.78 23.86
N MET A 623 -23.46 -10.83 24.49
CA MET A 623 -24.70 -11.23 23.85
C MET A 623 -25.36 -10.00 23.20
N PHE A 624 -25.60 -10.07 21.90
CA PHE A 624 -26.23 -8.99 21.13
C PHE A 624 -27.60 -9.43 20.60
N GLY A 625 -28.41 -8.46 20.15
CA GLY A 625 -29.71 -8.75 19.53
C GLY A 625 -29.55 -9.58 18.25
N GLU A 626 -30.50 -10.48 18.00
CA GLU A 626 -30.50 -11.32 16.79
C GLU A 626 -30.38 -10.47 15.51
N GLY A 627 -29.46 -10.86 14.61
CA GLY A 627 -29.22 -10.16 13.36
C GLY A 627 -28.48 -8.82 13.47
N MET A 628 -28.13 -8.35 14.67
CA MET A 628 -27.32 -7.14 14.86
C MET A 628 -25.94 -7.31 14.23
N PHE A 629 -25.49 -6.34 13.44
CA PHE A 629 -24.20 -6.46 12.76
C PHE A 629 -23.04 -6.13 13.71
N ILE A 630 -22.13 -7.08 13.94
CA ILE A 630 -20.98 -6.88 14.83
C ILE A 630 -19.77 -6.39 14.02
N ILE A 631 -19.21 -5.26 14.42
CA ILE A 631 -17.99 -4.68 13.86
C ILE A 631 -16.86 -4.88 14.87
N ALA A 632 -15.78 -5.51 14.43
CA ALA A 632 -14.50 -5.56 15.16
C ALA A 632 -13.42 -4.89 14.30
N ASN A 633 -13.44 -3.55 14.30
CA ASN A 633 -12.45 -2.74 13.60
C ASN A 633 -11.17 -2.64 14.44
N HIS A 634 -10.14 -3.41 14.07
CA HIS A 634 -8.85 -3.39 14.79
C HIS A 634 -9.00 -3.62 16.30
N ALA A 635 -9.98 -4.43 16.71
CA ALA A 635 -10.44 -4.58 18.09
C ALA A 635 -9.50 -5.39 19.00
N ASP A 636 -8.20 -5.42 18.70
CA ASP A 636 -7.14 -6.09 19.46
C ASP A 636 -7.55 -7.46 20.04
N GLU A 637 -7.63 -7.60 21.37
CA GLU A 637 -7.98 -8.84 22.08
C GLU A 637 -9.37 -9.38 21.72
N LEU A 638 -10.29 -8.52 21.26
CA LEU A 638 -11.66 -8.91 20.91
C LEU A 638 -11.77 -9.53 19.50
N THR A 639 -10.76 -9.35 18.64
CA THR A 639 -10.78 -9.84 17.24
C THR A 639 -11.02 -11.35 17.16
N ILE A 640 -10.42 -12.13 18.06
CA ILE A 640 -10.57 -13.59 18.09
C ILE A 640 -11.94 -14.03 18.61
N TRP A 641 -12.55 -13.20 19.46
CA TRP A 641 -13.88 -13.44 20.03
C TRP A 641 -15.00 -13.17 19.03
N THR A 642 -14.79 -12.29 18.04
CA THR A 642 -15.84 -11.84 17.11
C THR A 642 -16.63 -12.99 16.47
N PRO A 643 -16.03 -14.04 15.87
CA PRO A 643 -16.81 -15.14 15.29
C PRO A 643 -17.64 -15.93 16.31
N VAL A 644 -17.16 -16.03 17.56
CA VAL A 644 -17.83 -16.74 18.65
C VAL A 644 -19.02 -15.92 19.16
N LEU A 645 -18.83 -14.61 19.38
CA LEU A 645 -19.89 -13.71 19.80
C LEU A 645 -21.00 -13.62 18.73
N ALA A 646 -20.59 -13.57 17.46
CA ALA A 646 -21.48 -13.62 16.30
C ALA A 646 -22.26 -14.93 16.21
N TYR A 647 -21.62 -16.07 16.53
CA TYR A 647 -22.29 -17.37 16.57
C TYR A 647 -23.40 -17.42 17.63
N LEU A 648 -23.08 -16.95 18.85
CA LEU A 648 -23.99 -16.97 20.00
C LEU A 648 -25.15 -15.98 19.85
N SER A 649 -24.93 -14.86 19.14
CA SER A 649 -25.93 -13.80 18.94
C SER A 649 -26.67 -13.92 17.60
N ASP A 650 -26.47 -15.01 16.84
CA ASP A 650 -27.02 -15.18 15.48
C ASP A 650 -26.86 -13.94 14.59
N SER A 651 -25.64 -13.38 14.63
CA SER A 651 -25.34 -12.04 14.16
C SER A 651 -24.32 -12.07 13.02
N PRO A 652 -24.52 -11.34 11.91
CA PRO A 652 -23.47 -11.15 10.93
C PRO A 652 -22.34 -10.29 11.50
N PHE A 653 -21.12 -10.45 10.98
CA PHE A 653 -19.99 -9.67 11.48
C PHE A 653 -18.92 -9.35 10.43
N ILE A 654 -18.10 -8.35 10.76
CA ILE A 654 -16.79 -8.08 10.15
C ILE A 654 -15.71 -8.06 11.24
N ALA A 655 -14.58 -8.68 10.98
CA ALA A 655 -13.38 -8.58 11.80
C ALA A 655 -12.19 -8.09 10.96
N ILE A 656 -11.48 -7.07 11.42
CA ILE A 656 -10.30 -6.49 10.76
C ILE A 656 -9.07 -6.70 11.65
N PRO A 657 -8.35 -7.83 11.52
CA PRO A 657 -7.31 -8.19 12.48
C PRO A 657 -6.08 -7.28 12.43
N CYS A 658 -5.59 -6.83 13.58
CA CYS A 658 -4.34 -6.05 13.71
C CYS A 658 -3.31 -6.78 14.58
N CYS A 659 -3.66 -7.11 15.81
CA CYS A 659 -2.79 -7.68 16.83
C CYS A 659 -3.23 -9.12 17.18
N SER A 660 -2.28 -10.04 17.21
CA SER A 660 -2.56 -11.46 17.45
C SER A 660 -2.63 -11.76 18.95
N HIS A 661 -3.84 -11.90 19.47
CA HIS A 661 -4.15 -12.29 20.86
C HIS A 661 -4.99 -13.57 20.90
N ASN A 662 -4.75 -14.43 21.89
CA ASN A 662 -5.55 -15.63 22.12
C ASN A 662 -6.81 -15.32 22.95
N PHE A 663 -7.65 -16.33 23.23
CA PHE A 663 -8.90 -16.15 24.00
C PHE A 663 -8.71 -15.65 25.43
N ALA A 664 -7.50 -15.78 26.01
CA ALA A 664 -7.14 -15.19 27.30
C ALA A 664 -6.59 -13.75 27.19
N GLY A 665 -6.58 -13.17 25.99
CA GLY A 665 -6.03 -11.84 25.71
C GLY A 665 -4.50 -11.81 25.63
N ASN A 666 -3.81 -12.95 25.71
CA ASN A 666 -2.35 -13.01 25.63
C ASN A 666 -1.86 -12.92 24.19
N ARG A 667 -0.78 -12.15 23.96
CA ARG A 667 -0.12 -12.13 22.64
C ARG A 667 0.37 -13.53 22.32
N PHE A 668 0.04 -13.99 21.12
CA PHE A 668 0.43 -15.33 20.67
C PHE A 668 0.74 -15.31 19.18
N ARG A 669 1.45 -16.34 18.72
CA ARG A 669 1.67 -16.56 17.30
C ARG A 669 0.60 -17.50 16.77
N ALA A 670 -0.42 -16.95 16.13
CA ALA A 670 -1.49 -17.73 15.53
C ALA A 670 -0.95 -18.79 14.57
N PRO A 671 -1.43 -20.04 14.64
CA PRO A 671 -1.02 -21.09 13.73
C PRO A 671 -1.56 -20.77 12.33
N HIS A 672 -0.71 -20.95 11.31
CA HIS A 672 -1.19 -20.83 9.93
C HIS A 672 -2.05 -22.05 9.59
N LYS A 673 -3.35 -21.84 9.44
CA LYS A 673 -4.29 -22.83 8.91
C LYS A 673 -4.34 -22.69 7.38
N GLN A 674 -4.27 -23.82 6.65
CA GLN A 674 -4.50 -23.82 5.20
C GLN A 674 -5.96 -23.41 4.95
N GLU A 675 -6.17 -22.50 4.02
CA GLU A 675 -7.52 -22.09 3.64
C GLU A 675 -8.22 -23.29 2.98
N PRO A 676 -9.45 -23.64 3.38
CA PRO A 676 -10.22 -24.65 2.66
C PRO A 676 -10.42 -24.16 1.22
N SER A 677 -10.15 -25.03 0.25
CA SER A 677 -10.32 -24.72 -1.17
C SER A 677 -11.76 -24.28 -1.41
N SER A 678 -11.96 -22.99 -1.70
CA SER A 678 -13.27 -22.47 -2.10
C SER A 678 -13.71 -23.19 -3.37
N THR A 679 -14.90 -23.76 -3.35
CA THR A 679 -15.64 -24.28 -4.49
C THR A 679 -15.68 -23.21 -5.59
N SER A 680 -15.00 -23.45 -6.70
CA SER A 680 -15.08 -22.62 -7.90
C SER A 680 -16.49 -22.69 -8.47
N THR A 681 -17.19 -21.56 -8.53
CA THR A 681 -18.36 -21.39 -9.38
C THR A 681 -17.91 -21.51 -10.84
N ASN A 682 -18.55 -22.42 -11.58
CA ASN A 682 -18.29 -22.66 -12.99
C ASN A 682 -18.65 -21.42 -13.83
N SER A 683 -17.65 -20.67 -14.25
CA SER A 683 -17.73 -19.85 -15.46
C SER A 683 -16.88 -20.55 -16.52
N ALA A 684 -17.54 -21.11 -17.51
CA ALA A 684 -16.87 -21.75 -18.64
C ALA A 684 -16.24 -20.65 -19.52
N ASP A 685 -14.97 -20.33 -19.30
CA ASP A 685 -14.07 -19.74 -20.31
C ASP A 685 -12.57 -19.74 -19.92
N ASP A 686 -12.16 -20.31 -18.78
CA ASP A 686 -10.73 -20.50 -18.50
C ASP A 686 -10.20 -21.82 -19.11
N VAL A 687 -9.50 -21.67 -20.22
CA VAL A 687 -8.74 -22.72 -20.89
C VAL A 687 -7.64 -23.26 -19.96
N VAL A 688 -7.89 -24.46 -19.45
CA VAL A 688 -6.97 -25.54 -19.08
C VAL A 688 -5.48 -25.14 -18.95
N ASP A 689 -4.95 -25.11 -17.72
CA ASP A 689 -3.54 -25.44 -17.49
C ASP A 689 -3.41 -26.57 -16.47
N ARG A 690 -3.22 -27.78 -17.00
CA ARG A 690 -2.84 -28.99 -16.27
C ARG A 690 -1.31 -29.00 -16.19
N ASN A 691 -0.74 -28.50 -15.10
CA ASN A 691 0.66 -28.80 -14.76
C ASN A 691 1.00 -28.62 -13.27
N ASP A 692 0.16 -29.13 -12.37
CA ASP A 692 0.54 -29.34 -10.97
C ASP A 692 1.17 -30.74 -10.78
N THR A 693 2.38 -30.89 -11.31
CA THR A 693 3.34 -31.89 -10.81
C THR A 693 4.74 -31.29 -10.83
N LYS A 694 5.07 -30.46 -9.84
CA LYS A 694 6.46 -30.21 -9.46
C LYS A 694 6.68 -30.44 -7.96
N PRO A 695 7.72 -31.21 -7.58
CA PRO A 695 8.00 -31.55 -6.20
C PRO A 695 8.43 -30.31 -5.41
N MET A 696 7.99 -30.26 -4.14
CA MET A 696 8.29 -29.18 -3.19
C MET A 696 9.79 -28.89 -3.11
N ASN A 697 10.16 -27.67 -3.50
CA ASN A 697 11.49 -27.15 -3.21
C ASN A 697 11.59 -26.86 -1.70
N LYS A 698 12.51 -27.54 -1.01
CA LYS A 698 12.83 -27.37 0.41
C LYS A 698 13.43 -25.98 0.66
N GLY A 699 12.57 -24.99 0.86
CA GLY A 699 12.95 -23.60 1.14
C GLY A 699 11.73 -22.71 1.31
N GLY A 700 10.74 -23.14 2.10
CA GLY A 700 9.50 -22.39 2.30
C GLY A 700 9.76 -21.07 3.02
N LYS A 701 9.44 -19.94 2.38
CA LYS A 701 9.37 -18.63 3.06
C LYS A 701 8.36 -18.73 4.20
N GLN A 702 8.78 -18.36 5.41
CA GLN A 702 7.93 -18.33 6.58
C GLN A 702 6.75 -17.36 6.37
N VAL A 703 5.52 -17.83 6.62
CA VAL A 703 4.30 -17.01 6.52
C VAL A 703 4.37 -15.88 7.56
N SER A 704 3.96 -14.66 7.18
CA SER A 704 3.98 -13.52 8.08
C SER A 704 3.01 -13.72 9.24
N ALA A 705 3.34 -13.19 10.43
CA ALA A 705 2.47 -13.30 11.60
C ALA A 705 1.05 -12.75 11.33
N TYR A 706 0.96 -11.69 10.51
CA TYR A 706 -0.31 -11.13 10.09
C TYR A 706 -1.13 -12.10 9.24
N ALA A 707 -0.51 -12.68 8.19
CA ALA A 707 -1.19 -13.62 7.32
C ALA A 707 -1.61 -14.90 8.06
N SER A 708 -0.80 -15.37 9.02
CA SER A 708 -1.18 -16.48 9.89
C SER A 708 -2.36 -16.14 10.79
N PHE A 709 -2.43 -14.92 11.34
CA PHE A 709 -3.55 -14.51 12.18
C PHE A 709 -4.83 -14.34 11.37
N SER A 710 -4.78 -13.70 10.19
CA SER A 710 -5.95 -13.62 9.30
C SER A 710 -6.46 -15.01 8.90
N SER A 711 -5.58 -15.95 8.54
CA SER A 711 -6.02 -17.31 8.17
C SER A 711 -6.58 -18.08 9.37
N TYR A 712 -6.11 -17.77 10.58
CA TYR A 712 -6.67 -18.32 11.81
C TYR A 712 -8.08 -17.79 12.12
N ILE A 713 -8.34 -16.49 11.92
CA ILE A 713 -9.68 -15.92 12.07
C ILE A 713 -10.64 -16.49 11.01
N THR A 714 -10.19 -16.67 9.77
CA THR A 714 -10.97 -17.37 8.72
C THR A 714 -11.32 -18.78 9.14
N TYR A 715 -10.37 -19.54 9.69
CA TYR A 715 -10.62 -20.88 10.23
C TYR A 715 -11.64 -20.87 11.38
N LEU A 716 -11.53 -19.94 12.33
CA LEU A 716 -12.50 -19.83 13.43
C LEU A 716 -13.90 -19.48 12.91
N THR A 717 -13.99 -18.58 11.93
CA THR A 717 -15.24 -18.22 11.26
C THR A 717 -15.90 -19.45 10.62
N ASP A 718 -15.11 -20.25 9.92
CA ASP A 718 -15.54 -21.50 9.29
C ASP A 718 -16.00 -22.55 10.33
N LYS A 719 -15.26 -22.67 11.45
CA LYS A 719 -15.56 -23.56 12.58
C LYS A 719 -16.82 -23.14 13.35
N MET A 720 -17.10 -21.83 13.41
CA MET A 720 -18.34 -21.25 13.96
C MET A 720 -19.53 -21.31 12.98
N GLY A 721 -19.41 -22.05 11.88
CA GLY A 721 -20.52 -22.35 10.97
C GLY A 721 -20.88 -21.23 9.98
N TYR A 722 -20.01 -20.23 9.82
CA TYR A 722 -20.15 -19.22 8.78
C TYR A 722 -19.40 -19.62 7.50
N VAL A 723 -19.88 -19.17 6.35
CA VAL A 723 -19.08 -19.07 5.13
C VAL A 723 -18.14 -17.89 5.30
N ALA A 724 -16.86 -18.18 5.52
CA ALA A 724 -15.85 -17.14 5.75
C ALA A 724 -15.50 -16.43 4.43
N GLU A 725 -15.94 -15.18 4.29
CA GLU A 725 -15.56 -14.31 3.18
C GLU A 725 -14.36 -13.42 3.58
N LYS A 726 -13.53 -13.05 2.62
CA LYS A 726 -12.30 -12.28 2.85
C LYS A 726 -12.18 -11.16 1.84
N GLU A 727 -11.94 -9.94 2.31
CA GLU A 727 -11.75 -8.76 1.47
C GLU A 727 -10.46 -8.03 1.85
N HIS A 728 -9.74 -7.53 0.84
CA HIS A 728 -8.61 -6.62 1.05
C HIS A 728 -9.10 -5.18 0.91
N LEU A 729 -9.40 -4.56 2.05
CA LEU A 729 -9.93 -3.21 2.13
C LEU A 729 -8.98 -2.17 1.53
N ARG A 730 -9.55 -1.17 0.86
CA ARG A 730 -8.83 -0.04 0.25
C ARG A 730 -8.61 1.11 1.26
N ILE A 731 -8.01 0.77 2.39
CA ILE A 731 -7.70 1.70 3.49
C ILE A 731 -6.19 1.96 3.58
N PRO A 732 -5.73 3.11 4.15
CA PRO A 732 -4.31 3.42 4.34
C PRO A 732 -3.67 2.63 5.51
N SER A 733 -3.86 1.31 5.52
CA SER A 733 -3.36 0.39 6.54
C SER A 733 -2.62 -0.79 5.91
N THR A 734 -1.54 -1.24 6.56
CA THR A 734 -0.89 -2.52 6.23
C THR A 734 -1.67 -3.72 6.77
N ARG A 735 -2.68 -3.46 7.62
CA ARG A 735 -3.57 -4.45 8.22
C ARG A 735 -4.96 -4.35 7.60
N ASN A 736 -5.07 -4.56 6.29
CA ASN A 736 -6.28 -4.27 5.53
C ASN A 736 -7.14 -5.49 5.16
N VAL A 737 -6.88 -6.66 5.73
CA VAL A 737 -7.72 -7.85 5.53
C VAL A 737 -8.93 -7.78 6.44
N ALA A 738 -10.13 -7.82 5.86
CA ALA A 738 -11.38 -8.03 6.56
C ALA A 738 -11.84 -9.49 6.38
N ILE A 739 -12.29 -10.11 7.47
CA ILE A 739 -12.99 -11.40 7.47
C ILE A 739 -14.46 -11.11 7.76
N ILE A 740 -15.35 -11.56 6.88
CA ILE A 740 -16.79 -11.33 6.97
C ILE A 740 -17.48 -12.67 7.18
N GLY A 741 -18.34 -12.75 8.20
CA GLY A 741 -19.27 -13.86 8.40
C GLY A 741 -20.70 -13.35 8.29
N ARG A 742 -21.29 -13.41 7.09
CA ARG A 742 -22.67 -12.95 6.84
C ARG A 742 -23.62 -14.04 6.30
N LYS A 743 -23.08 -15.20 5.94
CA LYS A 743 -23.84 -16.36 5.46
C LYS A 743 -23.54 -17.57 6.35
N ARG A 744 -24.57 -18.28 6.79
CA ARG A 744 -24.43 -19.59 7.45
C ARG A 744 -24.16 -20.67 6.40
N LYS A 745 -23.43 -21.72 6.76
CA LYS A 745 -23.24 -22.88 5.89
C LYS A 745 -24.53 -23.70 5.80
N GLU A 746 -24.93 -24.09 4.58
CA GLU A 746 -26.17 -24.84 4.32
C GLU A 746 -26.22 -26.20 5.05
N ASP A 747 -25.06 -26.85 5.22
CA ASP A 747 -24.96 -28.16 5.86
C ASP A 747 -25.08 -28.12 7.40
N ILE A 748 -25.10 -26.92 8.00
CA ILE A 748 -25.13 -26.76 9.45
C ILE A 748 -26.53 -26.32 9.86
N LYS A 749 -27.30 -27.28 10.40
CA LYS A 749 -28.63 -27.05 10.99
C LYS A 749 -28.55 -26.34 12.35
N ASP A 750 -27.82 -25.24 12.47
CA ASP A 750 -27.70 -24.48 13.73
C ASP A 750 -29.05 -23.89 14.19
N GLY A 751 -30.03 -23.74 13.29
CA GLY A 751 -31.40 -23.35 13.63
C GLY A 751 -32.17 -24.38 14.48
N GLU A 752 -31.64 -25.60 14.64
CA GLU A 752 -32.21 -26.63 15.53
C GLU A 752 -31.53 -26.65 16.91
N LYS A 753 -30.43 -25.91 17.14
CA LYS A 753 -29.70 -25.91 18.42
C LYS A 753 -30.27 -24.90 19.40
N THR A 754 -30.50 -25.35 20.62
CA THR A 754 -30.86 -24.50 21.77
C THR A 754 -29.72 -23.53 22.14
N PRO A 755 -30.00 -22.39 22.79
CA PRO A 755 -28.97 -21.47 23.27
C PRO A 755 -27.92 -22.16 24.16
N GLU A 756 -28.33 -23.14 24.96
CA GLU A 756 -27.46 -23.94 25.81
C GLU A 756 -26.49 -24.81 24.99
N GLU A 757 -26.97 -25.47 23.94
CA GLU A 757 -26.13 -26.27 23.03
C GLU A 757 -25.15 -25.38 22.24
N LYS A 758 -25.57 -24.20 21.82
CA LYS A 758 -24.68 -23.21 21.18
C LYS A 758 -23.57 -22.77 22.15
N MET A 759 -23.93 -22.50 23.40
CA MET A 759 -22.98 -22.12 24.45
C MET A 759 -21.97 -23.24 24.73
N GLU A 760 -22.43 -24.48 24.87
CA GLU A 760 -21.55 -25.64 25.11
C GLU A 760 -20.61 -25.89 23.92
N PHE A 761 -21.13 -25.80 22.69
CA PHE A 761 -20.31 -25.88 21.47
C PHE A 761 -19.22 -24.82 21.46
N ALA A 762 -19.57 -23.56 21.73
CA ALA A 762 -18.62 -22.46 21.77
C ALA A 762 -17.55 -22.68 22.84
N ARG A 763 -17.92 -23.13 24.05
CA ARG A 763 -16.97 -23.44 25.15
C ARG A 763 -15.96 -24.48 24.70
N ARG A 764 -16.43 -25.59 24.14
CA ARG A 764 -15.56 -26.66 23.65
C ARG A 764 -14.57 -26.14 22.60
N VAL A 765 -15.00 -25.28 21.68
CA VAL A 765 -14.07 -24.69 20.70
C VAL A 765 -12.99 -23.83 21.38
N VAL A 766 -13.36 -22.98 22.34
CA VAL A 766 -12.38 -22.15 23.06
C VAL A 766 -11.36 -23.01 23.80
N GLU A 767 -11.81 -24.06 24.50
CA GLU A 767 -10.91 -24.99 25.23
C GLU A 767 -9.95 -25.71 24.26
N GLU A 768 -10.46 -26.23 23.14
CA GLU A 768 -9.64 -26.87 22.10
C GLU A 768 -8.55 -25.94 21.56
N GLU A 769 -8.93 -24.70 21.22
CA GLU A 769 -8.01 -23.71 20.65
C GLU A 769 -7.01 -23.15 21.67
N MET A 770 -7.35 -23.24 22.96
CA MET A 770 -6.45 -22.91 24.09
C MET A 770 -5.63 -24.12 24.57
N GLY A 771 -5.60 -25.21 23.80
CA GLY A 771 -4.77 -26.38 24.12
C GLY A 771 -5.31 -27.23 25.27
N GLY A 772 -6.63 -27.27 25.45
CA GLY A 772 -7.32 -27.97 26.53
C GLY A 772 -7.38 -27.19 27.84
N MET A 773 -7.06 -25.90 27.84
CA MET A 773 -7.25 -25.03 28.99
C MET A 773 -8.75 -24.87 29.29
N SER A 774 -9.18 -25.11 30.52
CA SER A 774 -10.59 -24.99 30.89
C SER A 774 -11.09 -23.55 30.82
N ILE A 775 -12.39 -23.38 30.58
CA ILE A 775 -13.04 -22.06 30.52
C ILE A 775 -12.80 -21.23 31.78
N GLU A 776 -12.79 -21.83 32.96
CA GLU A 776 -12.54 -21.13 34.23
C GLU A 776 -11.15 -20.51 34.26
N LYS A 777 -10.14 -21.22 33.75
CA LYS A 777 -8.78 -20.70 33.69
C LYS A 777 -8.63 -19.61 32.63
N VAL A 778 -9.29 -19.77 31.47
CA VAL A 778 -9.35 -18.70 30.45
C VAL A 778 -10.00 -17.44 31.04
N ARG A 779 -11.06 -17.59 31.83
CA ARG A 779 -11.74 -16.50 32.54
C ARG A 779 -10.82 -15.79 33.51
N GLU A 780 -10.12 -16.53 34.37
CA GLU A 780 -9.18 -15.95 35.35
C GLU A 780 -8.11 -15.10 34.65
N GLU A 781 -7.52 -15.60 33.56
CA GLU A 781 -6.53 -14.85 32.78
C GLU A 781 -7.14 -13.62 32.08
N TRP A 782 -8.35 -13.75 31.52
CA TRP A 782 -9.07 -12.65 30.86
C TRP A 782 -9.40 -11.52 31.84
N ILE A 783 -10.01 -11.84 32.98
CA ILE A 783 -10.40 -10.86 34.00
C ILE A 783 -9.15 -10.19 34.60
N GLY A 784 -8.11 -10.96 34.92
CA GLY A 784 -6.85 -10.42 35.43
C GLY A 784 -6.23 -9.37 34.50
N ARG A 785 -6.37 -9.55 33.18
CA ARG A 785 -5.96 -8.55 32.18
C ARG A 785 -6.92 -7.38 32.06
N GLY A 786 -8.23 -7.64 32.05
CA GLY A 786 -9.26 -6.61 32.02
C GLY A 786 -9.08 -5.59 33.15
N GLU A 787 -8.78 -6.06 34.36
CA GLU A 787 -8.45 -5.18 35.48
C GLU A 787 -7.17 -4.35 35.25
N GLY A 788 -6.19 -4.91 34.53
CA GLY A 788 -4.95 -4.21 34.15
C GLY A 788 -5.21 -3.06 33.17
N LEU A 789 -6.12 -3.26 32.21
CA LEU A 789 -6.55 -2.21 31.29
C LEU A 789 -7.22 -1.05 32.02
N MET A 790 -7.88 -1.34 33.16
CA MET A 790 -8.55 -0.35 34.00
C MET A 790 -7.64 0.40 34.98
N LYS A 791 -6.48 -0.16 35.33
CA LYS A 791 -5.58 0.41 36.36
C LYS A 791 -4.61 1.48 35.84
N GLY A 792 -4.54 1.74 34.52
CA GLY A 792 -3.51 2.60 33.92
C GLY A 792 -4.01 3.90 33.30
N LYS A 793 -3.63 5.06 33.89
CA LYS A 793 -3.61 6.39 33.23
C LYS A 793 -2.45 6.55 32.22
N GLY A 794 -1.89 5.45 31.73
CA GLY A 794 -0.90 5.45 30.66
C GLY A 794 -1.60 5.43 29.31
N GLY A 795 -1.29 6.41 28.45
CA GLY A 795 -1.89 6.58 27.13
C GLY A 795 -1.98 5.26 26.37
N GLY A 796 -3.21 4.88 26.00
CA GLY A 796 -3.46 3.77 25.10
C GLY A 796 -3.13 4.20 23.67
N HIS A 797 -2.09 3.58 23.13
CA HIS A 797 -1.38 3.85 21.86
C HIS A 797 -0.53 5.10 21.79
#